data_AF-A0AAU6H672-F1
#
_entry.id   AF-A0AAU6H672-F1
#
_cell.length_a   1.000
_cell.length_b   1.000
_cell.length_c   1.000
_cell.angle_alpha   90.00
_cell.angle_beta   90.00
_cell.angle_gamma   90.00
#
_symmetry.space_group_name_H-M   'P 1'
#
loop_
_entity.id
_entity.type
_entity.pdbx_description
1 polymer ?
#
loop_
_entity_poly.entity_id
_entity_poly.type
_entity_poly.pdbx_seq_one_letter_code
_entity_poly.pdbx_strand_id
1 'polypeptide(L)'
;MQAKETLFADLVQGRAQQFQVPLYQRTYSWTEKQLAQLWSDILDQVDLLETGEKASAHFLGSVVLAPSPQNEATFPRWLVVDGQQRLTTISLALAAIRDHLAQSRPDEAERIDEEYLINKRKNENDRFRLLPTQADRPNYAAHIRGTHEGQAAGDNVSVAYRFFRRKLVEAEDPADPQDVLRIEQAITSRLTLVAVTAEAGDNVHRIFESLNNTGLKLSQADLLRNYLFMRLPTRGELVYETYWLPLQASLSNKELEQLMWLQLVLDGDDRVRRQDLYAAQQHRFEQTEVREADIEAYVKELHRRSMHFRKVVRPDEEGDPAVRAHLRRLDAWEAAATYPALMLLLDRRERGETDSVETARALSYIESFLVRRTVCRVPPNNLNRIFQSVPAQLPLDVPVADGLRQLLSASNRYWPDDDELREKCRTAPFYLYGRPEQRKLVLQRLEESYDHPEPVDFAAAKLTIEHVLPQSAGDDWLQVLAEDATDGETPQDVHARLQHTLGNLTLTAQNSELSNHPFDRKQDLLRSSHLEMNRRIAATDRWGAREIGARADELAERALALWPSPLRGVGRAERSRDWQLVHQVLAALPHGTWTSYGDLAAYIGSGAQAVGNHLAQTAGVVQAYRVLNAEGRIADGFRWAGPQPEGEDVRARLSADGIHFTQTGAADPAQRLTSTDLALLLADPDHEQSSEGAVAAGRDGAEPEEETRAERFFRQLAADDTPETVGAVRTLLARWEELGGWVGYGAGQVTTSAFLMLGAAGLPGAGIWPLVLYPGGGRGGSAEVVFQYLATREPFTDCLLRAELLGRVNGLDGVDIPEGKLDLRPNFRLALLEKDGNRDALAETLTWFRDRWIGRDVS
;
A
#
# COMPACT_ATOMS: atom_id res chain seq x y z
N MET A 1 2.80 -24.51 -32.44
CA MET A 1 3.97 -23.70 -32.02
C MET A 1 5.28 -24.37 -32.42
N GLN A 2 6.17 -23.63 -33.07
CA GLN A 2 7.51 -24.09 -33.46
C GLN A 2 8.58 -23.15 -32.88
N ALA A 3 9.54 -23.71 -32.14
CA ALA A 3 10.71 -22.98 -31.65
C ALA A 3 11.93 -23.37 -32.48
N LYS A 4 12.62 -22.37 -33.03
CA LYS A 4 13.81 -22.58 -33.85
C LYS A 4 14.89 -21.58 -33.47
N GLU A 5 16.11 -22.07 -33.24
CA GLU A 5 17.28 -21.20 -33.17
C GLU A 5 17.59 -20.61 -34.55
N THR A 6 17.74 -19.29 -34.62
CA THR A 6 17.93 -18.54 -35.87
C THR A 6 18.86 -17.36 -35.64
N LEU A 7 19.57 -16.93 -36.68
CA LEU A 7 20.25 -15.63 -36.68
C LEU A 7 19.23 -14.51 -36.87
N PHE A 8 19.55 -13.29 -36.39
CA PHE A 8 18.74 -12.11 -36.69
C PHE A 8 18.63 -11.89 -38.20
N ALA A 9 19.75 -12.01 -38.93
CA ALA A 9 19.76 -11.87 -40.39
C ALA A 9 18.82 -12.88 -41.05
N ASP A 10 18.89 -14.17 -40.69
CA ASP A 10 18.00 -15.21 -41.23
C ASP A 10 16.53 -14.95 -40.93
N LEU A 11 16.23 -14.31 -39.79
CA LEU A 11 14.87 -13.95 -39.42
C LEU A 11 14.32 -12.86 -40.34
N VAL A 12 15.11 -11.82 -40.62
CA VAL A 12 14.63 -10.65 -41.37
C VAL A 12 14.88 -10.75 -42.87
N GLN A 13 15.93 -11.40 -43.34
CA GLN A 13 16.38 -11.45 -44.74
C GLN A 13 15.51 -12.37 -45.62
N GLY A 14 15.62 -12.21 -46.94
CA GLY A 14 14.93 -13.05 -47.92
C GLY A 14 13.61 -12.45 -48.41
N ARG A 15 12.53 -13.24 -48.40
CA ARG A 15 11.22 -12.82 -48.94
C ARG A 15 10.73 -11.53 -48.26
N ALA A 16 10.02 -10.68 -49.01
CA ALA A 16 9.42 -9.48 -48.45
C ALA A 16 8.41 -9.87 -47.36
N GLN A 17 8.66 -9.42 -46.14
CA GLN A 17 7.83 -9.66 -44.96
C GLN A 17 8.00 -8.49 -43.98
N GLN A 18 7.12 -8.41 -42.98
CA GLN A 18 7.17 -7.37 -41.96
C GLN A 18 6.92 -7.93 -40.57
N PHE A 19 7.69 -7.45 -39.60
CA PHE A 19 7.52 -7.69 -38.18
C PHE A 19 6.87 -6.45 -37.57
N GLN A 20 5.63 -6.57 -37.11
CA GLN A 20 4.84 -5.48 -36.58
C GLN A 20 4.76 -5.60 -35.06
N VAL A 21 5.25 -4.58 -34.37
CA VAL A 21 5.04 -4.44 -32.93
C VAL A 21 3.59 -3.98 -32.72
N PRO A 22 2.75 -4.76 -32.01
CA PRO A 22 1.37 -4.40 -31.80
C PRO A 22 1.19 -3.12 -30.97
N LEU A 23 0.07 -2.43 -31.18
CA LEU A 23 -0.26 -1.15 -30.51
C LEU A 23 -0.24 -1.20 -28.99
N TYR A 24 -0.54 -2.37 -28.44
CA TYR A 24 -0.69 -2.61 -27.01
C TYR A 24 0.63 -2.89 -26.30
N GLN A 25 1.73 -3.04 -27.03
CA GLN A 25 3.03 -3.21 -26.43
C GLN A 25 3.60 -1.89 -25.91
N ARG A 26 4.52 -1.99 -24.94
CA ARG A 26 5.24 -0.80 -24.41
C ARG A 26 6.09 -0.14 -25.50
N THR A 27 6.32 1.16 -25.37
CA THR A 27 7.26 1.89 -26.21
C THR A 27 8.71 1.42 -26.01
N TYR A 28 9.61 1.87 -26.87
CA TYR A 28 11.04 1.60 -26.72
C TYR A 28 11.59 2.21 -25.43
N SER A 29 12.23 1.37 -24.60
CA SER A 29 12.61 1.70 -23.22
C SER A 29 13.99 1.20 -22.82
N TRP A 30 14.81 0.70 -23.76
CA TRP A 30 16.21 0.40 -23.47
C TRP A 30 16.98 1.69 -23.20
N THR A 31 17.77 1.66 -22.14
CA THR A 31 18.66 2.72 -21.66
C THR A 31 20.09 2.46 -22.12
N GLU A 32 20.97 3.45 -21.93
CA GLU A 32 22.38 3.34 -22.27
C GLU A 32 23.08 2.13 -21.62
N LYS A 33 22.65 1.67 -20.45
CA LYS A 33 23.16 0.44 -19.82
C LYS A 33 22.93 -0.80 -20.70
N GLN A 34 21.71 -0.98 -21.22
CA GLN A 34 21.41 -2.12 -22.09
C GLN A 34 22.10 -1.99 -23.46
N LEU A 35 22.19 -0.77 -23.98
CA LEU A 35 22.89 -0.49 -25.23
C LEU A 35 24.39 -0.78 -25.13
N ALA A 36 25.03 -0.39 -24.02
CA ALA A 36 26.43 -0.64 -23.75
C ALA A 36 26.72 -2.14 -23.56
N GLN A 37 25.83 -2.88 -22.89
CA GLN A 37 25.95 -4.33 -22.78
C GLN A 37 25.91 -4.99 -24.17
N LEU A 38 24.87 -4.69 -24.97
CA LEU A 38 24.76 -5.25 -26.33
C LEU A 38 25.98 -4.87 -27.19
N TRP A 39 26.50 -3.65 -27.06
CA TRP A 39 27.70 -3.24 -27.78
C TRP A 39 28.94 -4.03 -27.34
N SER A 40 29.13 -4.24 -26.05
CA SER A 40 30.20 -5.10 -25.52
C SER A 40 30.07 -6.52 -26.07
N ASP A 41 28.85 -7.09 -26.04
CA ASP A 41 28.59 -8.44 -26.54
C ASP A 41 28.92 -8.55 -28.04
N ILE A 42 28.64 -7.50 -28.83
CA ILE A 42 29.00 -7.43 -30.26
C ILE A 42 30.52 -7.39 -30.44
N LEU A 43 31.24 -6.56 -29.68
CA LEU A 43 32.70 -6.46 -29.78
C LEU A 43 33.38 -7.77 -29.40
N ASP A 44 32.90 -8.47 -28.36
CA ASP A 44 33.41 -9.80 -28.01
C ASP A 44 33.26 -10.78 -29.19
N GLN A 45 32.18 -10.68 -29.97
CA GLN A 45 32.02 -11.50 -31.19
C GLN A 45 32.92 -11.06 -32.35
N VAL A 46 33.27 -9.78 -32.43
CA VAL A 46 34.25 -9.27 -33.42
C VAL A 46 35.63 -9.85 -33.11
N ASP A 47 36.07 -9.82 -31.86
CA ASP A 47 37.37 -10.38 -31.44
C ASP A 47 37.46 -11.88 -31.74
N LEU A 48 36.36 -12.62 -31.57
CA LEU A 48 36.26 -14.04 -31.91
C LEU A 48 36.28 -14.29 -33.43
N LEU A 49 35.74 -13.38 -34.23
CA LEU A 49 35.83 -13.45 -35.70
C LEU A 49 37.28 -13.25 -36.18
N GLU A 50 38.04 -12.38 -35.53
CA GLU A 50 39.43 -12.09 -35.89
C GLU A 50 40.39 -13.23 -35.53
N THR A 51 40.20 -13.85 -34.36
CA THR A 51 41.02 -14.98 -33.92
C THR A 51 40.71 -16.28 -34.67
N GLY A 52 39.62 -16.33 -35.44
CA GLY A 52 39.19 -17.51 -36.20
C GLY A 52 38.63 -18.63 -35.32
N GLU A 53 38.32 -18.35 -34.06
CA GLU A 53 37.77 -19.33 -33.14
C GLU A 53 36.33 -19.73 -33.55
N LYS A 54 36.07 -21.05 -33.53
CA LYS A 54 34.72 -21.61 -33.69
C LYS A 54 33.92 -21.51 -32.39
N ALA A 55 33.96 -20.35 -31.72
CA ALA A 55 33.17 -20.10 -30.53
C ALA A 55 31.67 -20.09 -30.86
N SER A 56 30.84 -20.46 -29.88
CA SER A 56 29.38 -20.46 -29.98
C SER A 56 28.87 -19.03 -30.17
N ALA A 57 27.90 -18.86 -31.08
CA ALA A 57 27.19 -17.60 -31.27
C ALA A 57 26.64 -17.04 -29.94
N HIS A 58 26.58 -15.72 -29.82
CA HIS A 58 26.06 -15.05 -28.63
C HIS A 58 24.53 -15.08 -28.64
N PHE A 59 23.96 -15.65 -27.59
CA PHE A 59 22.51 -15.79 -27.45
C PHE A 59 21.87 -14.51 -26.89
N LEU A 60 21.03 -13.85 -27.70
CA LEU A 60 20.35 -12.60 -27.33
C LEU A 60 19.00 -12.81 -26.62
N GLY A 61 18.53 -14.05 -26.52
CA GLY A 61 17.21 -14.39 -25.99
C GLY A 61 16.23 -14.88 -27.06
N SER A 62 14.94 -14.87 -26.71
CA SER A 62 13.86 -15.31 -27.61
C SER A 62 13.13 -14.14 -28.28
N VAL A 63 12.46 -14.45 -29.40
CA VAL A 63 11.48 -13.58 -30.06
C VAL A 63 10.24 -14.42 -30.29
N VAL A 64 9.07 -13.89 -29.95
CA VAL A 64 7.80 -14.61 -30.13
C VAL A 64 6.98 -13.91 -31.20
N LEU A 65 6.59 -14.68 -32.21
CA LEU A 65 5.93 -14.22 -33.41
C LEU A 65 4.58 -14.89 -33.56
N ALA A 66 3.58 -14.11 -33.95
CA ALA A 66 2.28 -14.63 -34.34
C ALA A 66 1.90 -14.12 -35.73
N PRO A 67 1.17 -14.92 -36.54
CA PRO A 67 0.67 -14.44 -37.83
C PRO A 67 -0.24 -13.22 -37.61
N SER A 68 0.00 -12.14 -38.35
CA SER A 68 -0.92 -10.99 -38.32
C SER A 68 -2.27 -11.40 -38.92
N PRO A 69 -3.39 -10.96 -38.32
CA PRO A 69 -4.72 -11.08 -38.92
C PRO A 69 -4.82 -10.40 -40.29
N GLN A 70 -3.95 -9.41 -40.55
CA GLN A 70 -3.83 -8.67 -41.81
C GLN A 70 -2.82 -9.31 -42.78
N ASN A 71 -2.57 -10.61 -42.63
CA ASN A 71 -1.62 -11.33 -43.46
C ASN A 71 -2.09 -11.42 -44.91
N GLU A 72 -1.21 -11.06 -45.84
CA GLU A 72 -1.40 -11.27 -47.27
C GLU A 72 -0.50 -12.41 -47.74
N ALA A 73 -0.98 -13.27 -48.66
CA ALA A 73 -0.21 -14.40 -49.18
C ALA A 73 1.13 -13.98 -49.81
N THR A 74 1.21 -12.77 -50.37
CA THR A 74 2.38 -12.20 -51.04
C THR A 74 3.24 -11.31 -50.13
N PHE A 75 2.75 -10.96 -48.93
CA PHE A 75 3.48 -10.13 -47.97
C PHE A 75 3.12 -10.52 -46.53
N PRO A 76 3.82 -11.54 -45.99
CA PRO A 76 3.59 -11.99 -44.62
C PRO A 76 3.93 -10.89 -43.61
N ARG A 77 2.98 -10.60 -42.73
CA ARG A 77 3.09 -9.76 -41.55
C ARG A 77 3.06 -10.64 -40.30
N TRP A 78 4.03 -10.45 -39.42
CA TRP A 78 4.18 -11.15 -38.16
C TRP A 78 4.06 -10.17 -37.00
N LEU A 79 3.15 -10.42 -36.07
CA LEU A 79 3.07 -9.67 -34.83
C LEU A 79 4.21 -10.08 -33.91
N VAL A 80 4.97 -9.10 -33.42
CA VAL A 80 6.03 -9.30 -32.42
C VAL A 80 5.39 -9.28 -31.03
N VAL A 81 5.16 -10.47 -30.50
CA VAL A 81 4.51 -10.68 -29.19
C VAL A 81 5.50 -10.48 -28.04
N ASP A 82 6.76 -10.90 -28.24
CA ASP A 82 7.88 -10.61 -27.35
C ASP A 82 9.19 -10.47 -28.16
N GLY A 83 10.18 -9.78 -27.59
CA GLY A 83 11.46 -9.50 -28.25
C GLY A 83 11.53 -8.16 -28.99
N GLN A 84 10.48 -7.34 -28.88
CA GLN A 84 10.38 -6.05 -29.57
C GLN A 84 11.56 -5.10 -29.34
N GLN A 85 12.09 -5.04 -28.12
CA GLN A 85 13.15 -4.10 -27.76
C GLN A 85 14.47 -4.53 -28.41
N ARG A 86 14.74 -5.84 -28.44
CA ARG A 86 15.91 -6.43 -29.10
C ARG A 86 15.87 -6.17 -30.60
N LEU A 87 14.76 -6.53 -31.26
CA LEU A 87 14.60 -6.34 -32.70
C LEU A 87 14.73 -4.85 -33.09
N THR A 88 14.12 -3.95 -32.32
CA THR A 88 14.23 -2.50 -32.56
C THR A 88 15.68 -2.04 -32.41
N THR A 89 16.38 -2.47 -31.37
CA THR A 89 17.77 -2.06 -31.11
C THR A 89 18.73 -2.56 -32.19
N ILE A 90 18.61 -3.83 -32.61
CA ILE A 90 19.46 -4.41 -33.67
C ILE A 90 19.22 -3.67 -35.00
N SER A 91 17.96 -3.38 -35.33
CA SER A 91 17.62 -2.60 -36.52
C SER A 91 18.25 -1.19 -36.49
N LEU A 92 18.22 -0.52 -35.34
CA LEU A 92 18.86 0.80 -35.17
C LEU A 92 20.39 0.73 -35.26
N ALA A 93 21.02 -0.33 -34.75
CA ALA A 93 22.46 -0.55 -34.89
C ALA A 93 22.86 -0.72 -36.36
N LEU A 94 22.11 -1.54 -37.11
CA LEU A 94 22.32 -1.71 -38.56
C LEU A 94 22.08 -0.41 -39.34
N ALA A 95 21.07 0.38 -38.97
CA ALA A 95 20.84 1.70 -39.55
C ALA A 95 22.02 2.65 -39.30
N ALA A 96 22.59 2.63 -38.08
CA ALA A 96 23.76 3.44 -37.74
C ALA A 96 25.01 3.03 -38.56
N ILE A 97 25.20 1.71 -38.77
CA ILE A 97 26.25 1.15 -39.63
C ILE A 97 26.05 1.58 -41.09
N ARG A 98 24.84 1.43 -41.63
CA ARG A 98 24.46 1.85 -42.99
C ARG A 98 24.77 3.33 -43.21
N ASP A 99 24.42 4.20 -42.26
CA ASP A 99 24.75 5.63 -42.34
C ASP A 99 26.25 5.93 -42.20
N HIS A 100 27.02 5.02 -41.60
CA HIS A 100 28.48 5.20 -41.42
C HIS A 100 29.20 4.84 -42.72
N LEU A 101 28.71 3.81 -43.40
CA LEU A 101 29.22 3.35 -44.69
C LEU A 101 28.72 4.19 -45.89
N ALA A 102 27.63 4.95 -45.74
CA ALA A 102 26.96 5.62 -46.86
C ALA A 102 27.88 6.50 -47.74
N GLN A 103 28.88 7.16 -47.16
CA GLN A 103 29.82 8.00 -47.91
C GLN A 103 31.03 7.23 -48.47
N SER A 104 31.51 6.22 -47.75
CA SER A 104 32.75 5.49 -48.07
C SER A 104 32.52 4.22 -48.89
N ARG A 105 31.39 3.53 -48.68
CA ARG A 105 30.98 2.26 -49.30
C ARG A 105 29.46 2.28 -49.59
N PRO A 106 28.98 3.09 -50.54
CA PRO A 106 27.55 3.26 -50.82
C PRO A 106 26.84 1.96 -51.21
N ASP A 107 27.51 1.07 -51.95
CA ASP A 107 26.94 -0.22 -52.36
C ASP A 107 26.64 -1.13 -51.15
N GLU A 108 27.52 -1.13 -50.14
CA GLU A 108 27.30 -1.87 -48.88
C GLU A 108 26.18 -1.24 -48.04
N ALA A 109 26.07 0.08 -48.05
CA ALA A 109 24.96 0.77 -47.39
C ALA A 109 23.61 0.43 -48.04
N GLU A 110 23.53 0.38 -49.38
CA GLU A 110 22.32 -0.06 -50.10
C GLU A 110 22.00 -1.53 -49.79
N ARG A 111 23.02 -2.40 -49.71
CA ARG A 111 22.84 -3.81 -49.32
C ARG A 111 22.21 -3.95 -47.94
N ILE A 112 22.72 -3.25 -46.93
CA ILE A 112 22.18 -3.32 -45.55
C ILE A 112 20.72 -2.89 -45.51
N ASP A 113 20.37 -1.84 -46.25
CA ASP A 113 18.99 -1.39 -46.39
C ASP A 113 18.10 -2.51 -46.93
N GLU A 114 18.44 -3.08 -48.09
CA GLU A 114 17.63 -4.09 -48.78
C GLU A 114 17.54 -5.42 -48.02
N GLU A 115 18.65 -5.85 -47.42
CA GLU A 115 18.71 -7.16 -46.77
C GLU A 115 18.03 -7.14 -45.39
N TYR A 116 18.14 -6.04 -44.64
CA TYR A 116 17.78 -6.05 -43.21
C TYR A 116 16.76 -4.99 -42.78
N LEU A 117 16.74 -3.80 -43.39
CA LEU A 117 15.97 -2.67 -42.87
C LEU A 117 14.67 -2.40 -43.63
N ILE A 118 14.67 -2.55 -44.96
CA ILE A 118 13.56 -2.15 -45.81
C ILE A 118 13.10 -3.23 -46.81
N ASN A 119 11.80 -3.19 -47.11
CA ASN A 119 11.17 -3.84 -48.24
C ASN A 119 11.16 -2.85 -49.42
N LYS A 120 12.21 -2.80 -50.25
CA LYS A 120 12.42 -1.79 -51.32
C LYS A 120 11.22 -1.54 -52.24
N ARG A 121 10.39 -2.57 -52.50
CA ARG A 121 9.22 -2.49 -53.40
C ARG A 121 7.91 -2.10 -52.70
N LYS A 122 7.92 -1.83 -51.40
CA LYS A 122 6.76 -1.43 -50.60
C LYS A 122 6.83 0.06 -50.27
N ASN A 123 5.67 0.64 -49.97
CA ASN A 123 5.52 2.08 -49.67
C ASN A 123 5.15 2.31 -48.20
N GLU A 124 5.25 3.58 -47.77
CA GLU A 124 4.81 4.02 -46.44
C GLU A 124 5.36 3.16 -45.29
N ASN A 125 4.48 2.59 -44.45
CA ASN A 125 4.85 1.74 -43.32
C ASN A 125 5.26 0.34 -43.76
N ASP A 126 4.71 -0.20 -44.85
CA ASP A 126 5.08 -1.52 -45.39
C ASP A 126 6.53 -1.56 -45.89
N ARG A 127 7.13 -0.38 -46.14
CA ARG A 127 8.55 -0.26 -46.50
C ARG A 127 9.48 -0.76 -45.40
N PHE A 128 9.09 -0.74 -44.13
CA PHE A 128 9.99 -1.15 -43.04
C PHE A 128 9.88 -2.65 -42.77
N ARG A 129 11.01 -3.35 -42.64
CA ARG A 129 11.02 -4.77 -42.22
C ARG A 129 10.53 -4.94 -40.78
N LEU A 130 10.84 -3.99 -39.90
CA LEU A 130 10.28 -3.89 -38.55
C LEU A 130 9.46 -2.60 -38.43
N LEU A 131 8.23 -2.71 -37.96
CA LEU A 131 7.33 -1.59 -37.69
C LEU A 131 7.09 -1.50 -36.18
N PRO A 132 7.69 -0.53 -35.46
CA PRO A 132 7.53 -0.41 -34.01
C PRO A 132 6.15 0.18 -33.64
N THR A 133 5.94 0.39 -32.33
CA THR A 133 4.72 1.03 -31.81
C THR A 133 4.49 2.41 -32.45
N GLN A 134 3.26 2.90 -32.47
CA GLN A 134 2.92 4.20 -33.06
C GLN A 134 3.72 5.36 -32.45
N ALA A 135 3.97 5.32 -31.14
CA ALA A 135 4.74 6.36 -30.43
C ALA A 135 6.20 6.42 -30.90
N ASP A 136 6.79 5.26 -31.21
CA ASP A 136 8.19 5.15 -31.66
C ASP A 136 8.34 5.31 -33.18
N ARG A 137 7.25 5.05 -33.94
CA ARG A 137 7.26 4.94 -35.40
C ARG A 137 7.80 6.18 -36.12
N PRO A 138 7.47 7.43 -35.76
CA PRO A 138 8.02 8.60 -36.43
C PRO A 138 9.54 8.71 -36.32
N ASN A 139 10.08 8.55 -35.10
CA ASN A 139 11.52 8.65 -34.85
C ASN A 139 12.27 7.47 -35.47
N TYR A 140 11.74 6.26 -35.33
CA TYR A 140 12.29 5.07 -35.97
C TYR A 140 12.33 5.22 -37.50
N ALA A 141 11.21 5.63 -38.11
CA ALA A 141 11.13 5.83 -39.55
C ALA A 141 12.14 6.86 -40.07
N ALA A 142 12.39 7.93 -39.32
CA ALA A 142 13.37 8.95 -39.67
C ALA A 142 14.79 8.37 -39.76
N HIS A 143 15.18 7.55 -38.78
CA HIS A 143 16.49 6.88 -38.76
C HIS A 143 16.60 5.82 -39.84
N ILE A 144 15.56 5.01 -40.09
CA ILE A 144 15.62 4.02 -41.17
C ILE A 144 15.66 4.66 -42.56
N ARG A 145 15.03 5.82 -42.77
CA ARG A 145 15.07 6.54 -44.06
C ARG A 145 16.35 7.34 -44.31
N GLY A 146 17.21 7.51 -43.29
CA GLY A 146 18.39 8.38 -43.38
C GLY A 146 18.07 9.88 -43.39
N THR A 147 16.87 10.29 -42.96
CA THR A 147 16.46 11.70 -42.89
C THR A 147 16.68 12.21 -41.46
N HIS A 148 17.76 12.96 -41.25
CA HIS A 148 18.19 13.44 -39.92
C HIS A 148 17.67 14.86 -39.55
N GLU A 149 16.84 15.47 -40.38
CA GLU A 149 16.35 16.84 -40.14
C GLU A 149 15.10 16.87 -39.24
N GLY A 150 15.16 17.63 -38.13
CA GLY A 150 13.99 18.06 -37.35
C GLY A 150 13.58 17.20 -36.14
N GLN A 151 14.50 16.44 -35.53
CA GLN A 151 14.15 15.51 -34.44
C GLN A 151 14.01 16.20 -33.06
N ALA A 152 12.97 15.80 -32.31
CA ALA A 152 12.77 16.22 -30.93
C ALA A 152 13.89 15.69 -30.03
N ALA A 153 14.53 16.57 -29.26
CA ALA A 153 15.55 16.16 -28.30
C ALA A 153 14.91 15.32 -27.17
N GLY A 154 15.19 14.01 -27.12
CA GLY A 154 14.96 13.21 -25.91
C GLY A 154 14.21 11.88 -26.03
N ASP A 155 13.87 11.38 -27.23
CA ASP A 155 13.24 10.06 -27.34
C ASP A 155 14.26 8.89 -27.30
N ASN A 156 13.86 7.76 -26.71
CA ASN A 156 14.77 6.62 -26.50
C ASN A 156 15.25 5.98 -27.82
N VAL A 157 14.44 6.02 -28.88
CA VAL A 157 14.81 5.48 -30.20
C VAL A 157 15.99 6.27 -30.77
N SER A 158 15.90 7.61 -30.74
CA SER A 158 16.98 8.49 -31.18
C SER A 158 18.18 8.46 -30.24
N VAL A 159 18.01 8.21 -28.95
CA VAL A 159 19.14 7.95 -28.03
C VAL A 159 19.89 6.69 -28.44
N ALA A 160 19.18 5.58 -28.71
CA ALA A 160 19.81 4.33 -29.13
C ALA A 160 20.54 4.44 -30.47
N TYR A 161 19.92 5.06 -31.48
CA TYR A 161 20.59 5.30 -32.76
C TYR A 161 21.87 6.14 -32.58
N ARG A 162 21.79 7.27 -31.86
CA ARG A 162 22.95 8.13 -31.60
C ARG A 162 24.06 7.43 -30.81
N PHE A 163 23.69 6.54 -29.89
CA PHE A 163 24.65 5.72 -29.16
C PHE A 163 25.50 4.87 -30.12
N PHE A 164 24.87 4.11 -31.03
CA PHE A 164 25.62 3.28 -31.99
C PHE A 164 26.41 4.11 -32.99
N ARG A 165 25.86 5.25 -33.46
CA ARG A 165 26.61 6.20 -34.29
C ARG A 165 27.90 6.67 -33.62
N ARG A 166 27.81 7.07 -32.35
CA ARG A 166 28.98 7.49 -31.57
C ARG A 166 29.97 6.35 -31.40
N LYS A 167 29.48 5.15 -31.07
CA LYS A 167 30.34 3.96 -30.90
C LYS A 167 31.07 3.53 -32.16
N LEU A 168 30.44 3.64 -33.32
CA LEU A 168 31.09 3.37 -34.62
C LEU A 168 32.22 4.36 -34.91
N VAL A 169 32.04 5.65 -34.56
CA VAL A 169 33.11 6.67 -34.69
C VAL A 169 34.22 6.44 -33.66
N GLU A 170 33.89 6.06 -32.42
CA GLU A 170 34.89 5.72 -31.38
C GLU A 170 35.71 4.47 -31.75
N ALA A 171 35.12 3.51 -32.44
CA ALA A 171 35.77 2.29 -32.92
C ALA A 171 36.61 2.51 -34.21
N GLU A 172 36.53 3.70 -34.81
CA GLU A 172 37.25 4.03 -36.03
C GLU A 172 38.72 4.37 -35.71
N ASP A 173 39.58 3.35 -35.68
CA ASP A 173 41.04 3.50 -35.56
C ASP A 173 41.70 3.59 -36.96
N PRO A 174 42.43 4.68 -37.28
CA PRO A 174 43.17 4.80 -38.53
C PRO A 174 44.27 3.75 -38.75
N ALA A 175 44.78 3.13 -37.68
CA ALA A 175 45.89 2.17 -37.70
C ALA A 175 45.44 0.71 -37.70
N ASP A 176 44.27 0.41 -37.12
CA ASP A 176 43.62 -0.89 -37.18
C ASP A 176 42.10 -0.70 -37.17
N PRO A 177 41.49 -0.35 -38.31
CA PRO A 177 40.06 -0.15 -38.36
C PRO A 177 39.41 -1.48 -38.03
N GLN A 178 38.72 -1.56 -36.89
CA GLN A 178 37.67 -2.55 -36.71
C GLN A 178 36.76 -2.39 -37.92
N ASP A 179 36.95 -3.21 -38.95
CA ASP A 179 36.28 -3.03 -40.23
C ASP A 179 34.80 -3.04 -39.90
N VAL A 180 34.10 -1.93 -40.15
CA VAL A 180 32.70 -1.77 -39.75
C VAL A 180 31.83 -2.91 -40.33
N LEU A 181 32.30 -3.54 -41.41
CA LEU A 181 31.75 -4.78 -41.96
C LEU A 181 31.91 -6.01 -41.04
N ARG A 182 32.96 -6.13 -40.22
CA ARG A 182 33.07 -7.17 -39.17
C ARG A 182 32.08 -6.95 -38.04
N ILE A 183 31.81 -5.70 -37.66
CA ILE A 183 30.77 -5.38 -36.67
C ILE A 183 29.40 -5.75 -37.23
N GLU A 184 29.14 -5.42 -38.50
CA GLU A 184 27.94 -5.89 -39.22
C GLU A 184 27.88 -7.42 -39.26
N GLN A 185 28.99 -8.09 -39.60
CA GLN A 185 29.07 -9.55 -39.67
C GLN A 185 28.84 -10.20 -38.31
N ALA A 186 29.33 -9.60 -37.21
CA ALA A 186 29.06 -10.06 -35.86
C ALA A 186 27.55 -10.00 -35.58
N ILE A 187 26.89 -8.88 -35.90
CA ILE A 187 25.44 -8.71 -35.73
C ILE A 187 24.65 -9.72 -36.57
N THR A 188 25.03 -9.93 -37.83
CA THR A 188 24.25 -10.74 -38.78
C THR A 188 24.52 -12.24 -38.66
N SER A 189 25.74 -12.63 -38.27
CA SER A 189 26.21 -14.02 -38.34
C SER A 189 26.60 -14.63 -36.99
N ARG A 190 26.73 -13.84 -35.91
CA ARG A 190 27.16 -14.32 -34.59
C ARG A 190 26.17 -14.06 -33.47
N LEU A 191 25.07 -13.35 -33.72
CA LEU A 191 23.99 -13.15 -32.75
C LEU A 191 22.82 -14.10 -33.03
N THR A 192 22.58 -15.06 -32.13
CA THR A 192 21.48 -16.02 -32.23
C THR A 192 20.29 -15.65 -31.35
N LEU A 193 19.11 -15.97 -31.86
CA LEU A 193 17.81 -15.78 -31.23
C LEU A 193 17.03 -17.10 -31.29
N VAL A 194 16.18 -17.36 -30.30
CA VAL A 194 15.17 -18.43 -30.42
C VAL A 194 13.86 -17.81 -30.90
N ALA A 195 13.52 -18.07 -32.17
CA ALA A 195 12.25 -17.64 -32.75
C ALA A 195 11.16 -18.66 -32.41
N VAL A 196 10.16 -18.25 -31.63
CA VAL A 196 8.97 -19.03 -31.31
C VAL A 196 7.83 -18.52 -32.16
N THR A 197 7.39 -19.32 -33.14
CA THR A 197 6.30 -18.94 -34.05
C THR A 197 5.02 -19.68 -33.67
N ALA A 198 3.97 -18.91 -33.38
CA ALA A 198 2.62 -19.41 -33.17
C ALA A 198 1.97 -19.78 -34.51
N GLU A 199 1.21 -20.87 -34.54
CA GLU A 199 0.42 -21.30 -35.68
C GLU A 199 -0.95 -20.59 -35.72
N ALA A 200 -1.63 -20.61 -36.87
CA ALA A 200 -2.92 -19.91 -37.03
C ALA A 200 -4.03 -20.41 -36.08
N GLY A 201 -3.90 -21.63 -35.53
CA GLY A 201 -4.82 -22.19 -34.52
C GLY A 201 -4.31 -22.06 -33.08
N ASP A 202 -3.09 -21.56 -32.87
CA ASP A 202 -2.54 -21.37 -31.53
C ASP A 202 -3.21 -20.18 -30.84
N ASN A 203 -3.54 -20.33 -29.56
CA ASN A 203 -4.07 -19.23 -28.77
C ASN A 203 -2.91 -18.29 -28.38
N VAL A 204 -2.68 -17.27 -29.21
CA VAL A 204 -1.62 -16.27 -29.03
C VAL A 204 -1.70 -15.59 -27.65
N HIS A 205 -2.90 -15.46 -27.06
CA HIS A 205 -3.07 -14.91 -25.72
C HIS A 205 -2.44 -15.80 -24.65
N ARG A 206 -2.68 -17.11 -24.70
CA ARG A 206 -2.07 -18.07 -23.76
C ARG A 206 -0.55 -18.15 -23.90
N ILE A 207 -0.05 -17.97 -25.12
CA ILE A 207 1.39 -17.89 -25.38
C ILE A 207 1.97 -16.65 -24.70
N PHE A 208 1.31 -15.50 -24.87
CA PHE A 208 1.71 -14.26 -24.22
C PHE A 208 1.66 -14.36 -22.69
N GLU A 209 0.62 -14.95 -22.11
CA GLU A 209 0.51 -15.16 -20.66
C GLU A 209 1.62 -16.05 -20.11
N SER A 210 1.89 -17.19 -20.75
CA SER A 210 2.88 -18.15 -20.27
C SER A 210 4.30 -17.59 -20.30
N LEU A 211 4.61 -16.77 -21.31
CA LEU A 211 5.92 -16.13 -21.47
C LEU A 211 6.13 -14.94 -20.52
N ASN A 212 5.08 -14.19 -20.19
CA ASN A 212 5.20 -13.09 -19.22
C ASN A 212 5.33 -13.57 -17.77
N ASN A 213 5.07 -14.84 -17.49
CA ASN A 213 5.17 -15.40 -16.14
C ASN A 213 6.63 -15.64 -15.69
N THR A 214 7.60 -15.57 -16.60
CA THR A 214 9.02 -15.84 -16.34
C THR A 214 9.91 -14.58 -16.31
N GLY A 215 9.32 -13.37 -16.39
CA GLY A 215 10.04 -12.09 -16.42
C GLY A 215 9.44 -10.99 -15.51
N LEU A 216 9.70 -9.71 -15.84
CA LEU A 216 9.04 -8.56 -15.19
C LEU A 216 7.53 -8.65 -15.42
N LYS A 217 6.77 -8.94 -14.36
CA LYS A 217 5.31 -9.14 -14.43
C LYS A 217 4.61 -7.87 -14.94
N LEU A 218 3.79 -8.03 -15.96
CA LEU A 218 2.86 -7.00 -16.42
C LEU A 218 1.77 -6.76 -15.37
N SER A 219 1.25 -5.52 -15.31
CA SER A 219 0.09 -5.21 -14.47
C SER A 219 -1.18 -5.88 -15.00
N GLN A 220 -2.21 -6.02 -14.16
CA GLN A 220 -3.52 -6.53 -14.60
C GLN A 220 -4.12 -5.65 -15.70
N ALA A 221 -3.90 -4.33 -15.63
CA ALA A 221 -4.33 -3.39 -16.66
C ALA A 221 -3.58 -3.58 -17.99
N ASP A 222 -2.28 -3.87 -17.95
CA ASP A 222 -1.50 -4.16 -19.16
C ASP A 222 -1.95 -5.47 -19.82
N LEU A 223 -2.17 -6.52 -19.02
CA LEU A 223 -2.70 -7.80 -19.52
C LEU A 223 -4.07 -7.60 -20.19
N LEU A 224 -4.96 -6.86 -19.54
CA LEU A 224 -6.29 -6.57 -20.08
C LEU A 224 -6.22 -5.70 -21.34
N ARG A 225 -5.39 -4.65 -21.37
CA ARG A 225 -5.15 -3.85 -22.59
C ARG A 225 -4.75 -4.75 -23.75
N ASN A 226 -3.75 -5.60 -23.52
CA ASN A 226 -3.20 -6.46 -24.56
C ASN A 226 -4.28 -7.40 -25.10
N TYR A 227 -5.05 -8.03 -24.20
CA TYR A 227 -6.16 -8.89 -24.58
C TYR A 227 -7.23 -8.18 -25.40
N LEU A 228 -7.65 -6.98 -25.00
CA LEU A 228 -8.66 -6.19 -25.72
C LEU A 228 -8.20 -5.87 -27.15
N PHE A 229 -6.97 -5.37 -27.32
CA PHE A 229 -6.47 -4.98 -28.65
C PHE A 229 -6.11 -6.16 -29.54
N MET A 230 -5.72 -7.31 -28.97
CA MET A 230 -5.60 -8.55 -29.74
C MET A 230 -6.96 -9.00 -30.31
N ARG A 231 -8.08 -8.61 -29.69
CA ARG A 231 -9.44 -8.83 -30.18
C ARG A 231 -9.96 -7.70 -31.09
N LEU A 232 -9.10 -6.76 -31.49
CA LEU A 232 -9.42 -5.69 -32.44
C LEU A 232 -8.48 -5.71 -33.67
N PRO A 233 -8.43 -6.81 -34.43
CA PRO A 233 -7.46 -6.97 -35.51
C PRO A 233 -7.62 -5.98 -36.67
N THR A 234 -8.84 -5.49 -36.93
CA THR A 234 -9.09 -4.53 -38.00
C THR A 234 -9.37 -3.11 -37.49
N ARG A 235 -9.92 -2.98 -36.28
CA ARG A 235 -10.33 -1.68 -35.71
C ARG A 235 -9.41 -1.15 -34.62
N GLY A 236 -8.38 -1.91 -34.25
CA GLY A 236 -7.49 -1.60 -33.12
C GLY A 236 -6.86 -0.20 -33.18
N GLU A 237 -6.39 0.23 -34.35
CA GLU A 237 -5.79 1.56 -34.54
C GLU A 237 -6.79 2.69 -34.29
N LEU A 238 -7.98 2.62 -34.90
CA LEU A 238 -9.04 3.59 -34.68
C LEU A 238 -9.48 3.65 -33.21
N VAL A 239 -9.71 2.49 -32.58
CA VAL A 239 -10.14 2.41 -31.18
C VAL A 239 -9.05 2.94 -30.24
N TYR A 240 -7.78 2.66 -30.55
CA TYR A 240 -6.65 3.14 -29.78
C TYR A 240 -6.58 4.66 -29.80
N GLU A 241 -6.54 5.27 -30.99
CA GLU A 241 -6.40 6.71 -31.14
C GLU A 241 -7.61 7.48 -30.62
N THR A 242 -8.82 6.96 -30.84
CA THR A 242 -10.07 7.67 -30.51
C THR A 242 -10.41 7.60 -29.02
N TYR A 243 -10.17 6.46 -28.36
CA TYR A 243 -10.68 6.21 -27.01
C TYR A 243 -9.59 5.84 -26.00
N TRP A 244 -8.67 4.94 -26.37
CA TRP A 244 -7.69 4.44 -25.42
C TRP A 244 -6.58 5.44 -25.11
N LEU A 245 -6.01 6.09 -26.13
CA LEU A 245 -4.93 7.04 -25.95
C LEU A 245 -5.37 8.25 -25.10
N PRO A 246 -6.54 8.89 -25.34
CA PRO A 246 -7.07 9.92 -24.45
C PRO A 246 -7.30 9.42 -23.02
N LEU A 247 -7.86 8.20 -22.87
CA LEU A 247 -8.05 7.54 -21.58
C LEU A 247 -6.72 7.42 -20.82
N GLN A 248 -5.71 6.82 -21.46
CA GLN A 248 -4.38 6.56 -20.90
C GLN A 248 -3.64 7.87 -20.58
N ALA A 249 -3.84 8.93 -21.37
CA ALA A 249 -3.25 10.23 -21.09
C ALA A 249 -3.90 10.94 -19.88
N SER A 250 -5.15 10.60 -19.55
CA SER A 250 -5.92 11.25 -18.49
C SER A 250 -5.79 10.61 -17.09
N LEU A 251 -5.22 9.40 -17.01
CA LEU A 251 -5.12 8.61 -15.79
C LEU A 251 -3.71 8.00 -15.65
N SER A 252 -3.23 7.88 -14.42
CA SER A 252 -2.05 7.07 -14.11
C SER A 252 -2.34 5.57 -14.31
N ASN A 253 -1.31 4.73 -14.42
CA ASN A 253 -1.49 3.28 -14.57
C ASN A 253 -2.30 2.66 -13.42
N LYS A 254 -2.09 3.11 -12.18
CA LYS A 254 -2.86 2.63 -11.01
C LYS A 254 -4.33 3.04 -11.08
N GLU A 255 -4.60 4.26 -11.53
CA GLU A 255 -5.95 4.78 -11.74
C GLU A 255 -6.67 4.06 -12.88
N LEU A 256 -5.96 3.72 -13.96
CA LEU A 256 -6.49 2.95 -15.07
C LEU A 256 -6.90 1.54 -14.63
N GLU A 257 -6.05 0.86 -13.87
CA GLU A 257 -6.37 -0.45 -13.27
C GLU A 257 -7.59 -0.36 -12.33
N GLN A 258 -7.64 0.68 -11.50
CA GLN A 258 -8.77 0.96 -10.61
C GLN A 258 -10.08 1.15 -11.38
N LEU A 259 -10.05 1.90 -12.48
CA LEU A 259 -11.21 2.13 -13.35
C LEU A 259 -11.67 0.83 -14.03
N MET A 260 -10.76 0.01 -14.52
CA MET A 260 -11.09 -1.29 -15.13
C MET A 260 -11.74 -2.25 -14.13
N TRP A 261 -11.27 -2.24 -12.88
CA TRP A 261 -11.92 -2.99 -11.81
C TRP A 261 -13.30 -2.41 -11.46
N LEU A 262 -13.44 -1.08 -11.34
CA LEU A 262 -14.73 -0.43 -11.10
C LEU A 262 -15.74 -0.74 -12.22
N GLN A 263 -15.29 -0.85 -13.47
CA GLN A 263 -16.13 -1.24 -14.60
C GLN A 263 -16.82 -2.58 -14.36
N LEU A 264 -16.10 -3.60 -13.89
CA LEU A 264 -16.67 -4.91 -13.59
C LEU A 264 -17.71 -4.85 -12.48
N VAL A 265 -17.40 -4.13 -11.40
CA VAL A 265 -18.30 -3.98 -10.25
C VAL A 265 -19.60 -3.28 -10.66
N LEU A 266 -19.50 -2.20 -11.43
CA LEU A 266 -20.65 -1.46 -11.95
C LEU A 266 -21.48 -2.27 -12.95
N ASP A 267 -20.85 -3.21 -13.67
CA ASP A 267 -21.52 -4.11 -14.60
C ASP A 267 -22.13 -5.35 -13.89
N GLY A 268 -22.04 -5.45 -12.56
CA GLY A 268 -22.74 -6.45 -11.75
C GLY A 268 -21.86 -7.54 -11.12
N ASP A 269 -20.54 -7.51 -11.32
CA ASP A 269 -19.62 -8.44 -10.65
C ASP A 269 -19.13 -7.86 -9.31
N ASP A 270 -19.98 -7.90 -8.30
CA ASP A 270 -19.72 -7.32 -6.97
C ASP A 270 -18.75 -8.14 -6.09
N ARG A 271 -18.23 -9.27 -6.59
CA ARG A 271 -17.29 -10.16 -5.88
C ARG A 271 -15.89 -10.20 -6.49
N VAL A 272 -15.68 -9.54 -7.62
CA VAL A 272 -14.37 -9.54 -8.29
C VAL A 272 -13.28 -8.90 -7.44
N ARG A 273 -12.19 -9.63 -7.23
CA ARG A 273 -10.98 -9.10 -6.60
C ARG A 273 -10.11 -8.43 -7.65
N ARG A 274 -9.38 -7.36 -7.28
CA ARG A 274 -8.54 -6.60 -8.21
C ARG A 274 -7.49 -7.47 -8.91
N GLN A 275 -6.88 -8.41 -8.19
CA GLN A 275 -5.89 -9.34 -8.73
C GLN A 275 -6.46 -10.32 -9.78
N ASP A 276 -7.79 -10.50 -9.78
CA ASP A 276 -8.49 -11.39 -10.71
C ASP A 276 -9.12 -10.61 -11.88
N LEU A 277 -8.85 -9.30 -12.01
CA LEU A 277 -9.42 -8.39 -13.01
C LEU A 277 -9.29 -8.96 -14.43
N TYR A 278 -8.08 -9.39 -14.80
CA TYR A 278 -7.82 -9.92 -16.13
C TYR A 278 -8.63 -11.19 -16.41
N ALA A 279 -8.57 -12.16 -15.49
CA ALA A 279 -9.25 -13.44 -15.61
C ALA A 279 -10.78 -13.27 -15.67
N ALA A 280 -11.34 -12.38 -14.86
CA ALA A 280 -12.77 -12.07 -14.86
C ALA A 280 -13.24 -11.49 -16.20
N GLN A 281 -12.48 -10.53 -16.75
CA GLN A 281 -12.81 -9.97 -18.07
C GLN A 281 -12.66 -10.97 -19.20
N GLN A 282 -11.57 -11.75 -19.21
CA GLN A 282 -11.37 -12.79 -20.19
C GLN A 282 -12.53 -13.78 -20.19
N HIS A 283 -12.96 -14.24 -19.01
CA HIS A 283 -14.08 -15.16 -18.89
C HIS A 283 -15.38 -14.58 -19.50
N ARG A 284 -15.68 -13.30 -19.23
CA ARG A 284 -16.84 -12.61 -19.79
C ARG A 284 -16.81 -12.53 -21.32
N PHE A 285 -15.64 -12.29 -21.91
CA PHE A 285 -15.47 -12.21 -23.36
C PHE A 285 -15.34 -13.59 -24.05
N GLU A 286 -15.11 -14.67 -23.30
CA GLU A 286 -15.07 -16.05 -23.81
C GLU A 286 -16.44 -16.74 -23.76
N GLN A 287 -17.34 -16.33 -22.85
CA GLN A 287 -18.69 -16.91 -22.72
C GLN A 287 -19.63 -16.56 -23.88
N THR A 288 -19.30 -15.57 -24.71
CA THR A 288 -20.15 -15.09 -25.80
C THR A 288 -19.35 -15.02 -27.11
N GLU A 289 -20.04 -15.09 -28.25
CA GLU A 289 -19.41 -14.79 -29.53
C GLU A 289 -19.21 -13.28 -29.62
N VAL A 290 -18.00 -12.83 -29.29
CA VAL A 290 -17.65 -11.41 -29.20
C VAL A 290 -17.05 -10.94 -30.52
N ARG A 291 -17.63 -9.91 -31.11
CA ARG A 291 -17.12 -9.24 -32.32
C ARG A 291 -16.28 -8.03 -31.94
N GLU A 292 -15.51 -7.50 -32.90
CA GLU A 292 -14.73 -6.27 -32.69
C GLU A 292 -15.59 -5.09 -32.21
N ALA A 293 -16.84 -4.99 -32.67
CA ALA A 293 -17.78 -3.96 -32.24
C ALA A 293 -18.11 -4.03 -30.74
N ASP A 294 -18.15 -5.23 -30.17
CA ASP A 294 -18.45 -5.44 -28.76
C ASP A 294 -17.25 -5.05 -27.88
N ILE A 295 -16.03 -5.32 -28.34
CA ILE A 295 -14.78 -4.86 -27.69
C ILE A 295 -14.63 -3.34 -27.79
N GLU A 296 -14.90 -2.75 -28.96
CA GLU A 296 -14.91 -1.29 -29.11
C GLU A 296 -15.93 -0.64 -28.17
N ALA A 297 -17.15 -1.18 -28.07
CA ALA A 297 -18.16 -0.66 -27.17
C ALA A 297 -17.68 -0.69 -25.71
N TYR A 298 -16.97 -1.75 -25.31
CA TYR A 298 -16.35 -1.83 -23.99
C TYR A 298 -15.28 -0.73 -23.77
N VAL A 299 -14.35 -0.55 -24.71
CA VAL A 299 -13.29 0.48 -24.59
C VAL A 299 -13.89 1.89 -24.59
N LYS A 300 -14.92 2.13 -25.42
CA LYS A 300 -15.67 3.38 -25.45
C LYS A 300 -16.36 3.68 -24.12
N GLU A 301 -16.98 2.67 -23.51
CA GLU A 301 -17.60 2.79 -22.20
C GLU A 301 -16.56 3.06 -21.10
N LEU A 302 -15.41 2.39 -21.15
CA LEU A 302 -14.29 2.65 -20.24
C LEU A 302 -13.80 4.10 -20.35
N HIS A 303 -13.63 4.60 -21.59
CA HIS A 303 -13.27 6.00 -21.85
C HIS A 303 -14.33 6.96 -21.29
N ARG A 304 -15.63 6.69 -21.49
CA ARG A 304 -16.73 7.51 -20.93
C ARG A 304 -16.69 7.55 -19.40
N ARG A 305 -16.60 6.38 -18.74
CA ARG A 305 -16.55 6.30 -17.27
C ARG A 305 -15.29 6.94 -16.70
N SER A 306 -14.20 7.03 -17.46
CA SER A 306 -12.99 7.73 -17.03
C SER A 306 -13.26 9.19 -16.67
N MET A 307 -14.18 9.85 -17.37
CA MET A 307 -14.58 11.24 -17.08
C MET A 307 -15.25 11.38 -15.71
N HIS A 308 -16.03 10.37 -15.29
CA HIS A 308 -16.63 10.32 -13.96
C HIS A 308 -15.61 9.98 -12.89
N PHE A 309 -14.74 9.02 -13.18
CA PHE A 309 -13.69 8.61 -12.27
C PHE A 309 -12.71 9.73 -11.96
N ARG A 310 -12.36 10.53 -12.97
CA ARG A 310 -11.56 11.75 -12.79
C ARG A 310 -12.18 12.70 -11.79
N LYS A 311 -13.49 12.95 -11.85
CA LYS A 311 -14.18 13.80 -10.86
C LYS A 311 -14.14 13.20 -9.45
N VAL A 312 -14.12 11.87 -9.32
CA VAL A 312 -13.99 11.20 -8.03
C VAL A 312 -12.59 11.39 -7.45
N VAL A 313 -11.53 11.20 -8.25
CA VAL A 313 -10.12 11.32 -7.79
C VAL A 313 -9.57 12.75 -7.85
N ARG A 314 -10.26 13.64 -8.57
CA ARG A 314 -9.95 15.07 -8.74
C ARG A 314 -11.26 15.86 -8.62
N PRO A 315 -11.80 16.04 -7.40
CA PRO A 315 -13.08 16.70 -7.16
C PRO A 315 -13.22 18.09 -7.79
N ASP A 316 -12.11 18.80 -7.99
CA ASP A 316 -12.09 20.13 -8.61
C ASP A 316 -12.60 20.16 -10.05
N GLU A 317 -12.60 19.01 -10.74
CA GLU A 317 -13.15 18.86 -12.08
C GLU A 317 -14.70 18.77 -12.10
N GLU A 318 -15.35 18.59 -10.94
CA GLU A 318 -16.80 18.59 -10.87
C GLU A 318 -17.36 20.02 -10.96
N GLY A 319 -18.23 20.24 -11.94
CA GLY A 319 -18.80 21.56 -12.23
C GLY A 319 -19.79 22.05 -11.17
N ASP A 320 -20.60 21.15 -10.62
CA ASP A 320 -21.64 21.51 -9.63
C ASP A 320 -21.03 21.75 -8.24
N PRO A 321 -21.23 22.94 -7.63
CA PRO A 321 -20.61 23.27 -6.36
C PRO A 321 -21.02 22.35 -5.20
N ALA A 322 -22.26 21.90 -5.16
CA ALA A 322 -22.76 21.07 -4.06
C ALA A 322 -22.19 19.65 -4.15
N VAL A 323 -22.20 19.06 -5.36
CA VAL A 323 -21.59 17.74 -5.62
C VAL A 323 -20.08 17.81 -5.37
N ARG A 324 -19.39 18.83 -5.91
CA ARG A 324 -17.95 19.06 -5.71
C ARG A 324 -17.59 19.15 -4.22
N ALA A 325 -18.38 19.84 -3.42
CA ALA A 325 -18.12 19.99 -1.99
C ALA A 325 -18.13 18.63 -1.27
N HIS A 326 -19.08 17.74 -1.58
CA HIS A 326 -19.09 16.39 -1.01
C HIS A 326 -17.95 15.52 -1.53
N LEU A 327 -17.63 15.57 -2.83
CA LEU A 327 -16.51 14.82 -3.39
C LEU A 327 -15.17 15.23 -2.75
N ARG A 328 -14.93 16.54 -2.53
CA ARG A 328 -13.75 17.03 -1.81
C ARG A 328 -13.66 16.47 -0.38
N ARG A 329 -14.79 16.39 0.33
CA ARG A 329 -14.81 15.83 1.69
C ARG A 329 -14.54 14.33 1.69
N LEU A 330 -15.08 13.59 0.72
CA LEU A 330 -14.83 12.15 0.58
C LEU A 330 -13.40 11.84 0.15
N ASP A 331 -12.80 12.70 -0.68
CA ASP A 331 -11.39 12.64 -1.06
C ASP A 331 -10.48 12.93 0.13
N ALA A 332 -10.73 14.02 0.87
CA ALA A 332 -10.01 14.34 2.12
C ALA A 332 -10.18 13.27 3.21
N TRP A 333 -11.28 12.52 3.19
CA TRP A 333 -11.51 11.36 4.06
C TRP A 333 -10.76 10.09 3.62
N GLU A 334 -10.21 10.10 2.40
CA GLU A 334 -9.60 8.96 1.71
C GLU A 334 -10.60 7.79 1.50
N ALA A 335 -11.83 8.13 1.11
CA ALA A 335 -12.96 7.20 1.03
C ALA A 335 -12.96 6.29 -0.21
N ALA A 336 -11.81 5.69 -0.58
CA ALA A 336 -11.66 4.87 -1.80
C ALA A 336 -12.64 3.67 -1.88
N ALA A 337 -13.07 3.15 -0.73
CA ALA A 337 -14.09 2.10 -0.66
C ALA A 337 -15.42 2.50 -1.30
N THR A 338 -15.75 3.80 -1.31
CA THR A 338 -17.04 4.33 -1.79
C THR A 338 -17.09 4.49 -3.30
N TYR A 339 -15.97 4.35 -4.01
CA TYR A 339 -15.87 4.63 -5.45
C TYR A 339 -16.93 3.92 -6.31
N PRO A 340 -17.32 2.65 -6.08
CA PRO A 340 -18.40 2.03 -6.84
C PRO A 340 -19.73 2.81 -6.75
N ALA A 341 -20.08 3.30 -5.56
CA ALA A 341 -21.29 4.11 -5.37
C ALA A 341 -21.14 5.51 -5.99
N LEU A 342 -19.99 6.15 -5.83
CA LEU A 342 -19.74 7.48 -6.42
C LEU A 342 -19.82 7.44 -7.95
N MET A 343 -19.20 6.44 -8.56
CA MET A 343 -19.24 6.23 -10.00
C MET A 343 -20.65 5.99 -10.51
N LEU A 344 -21.44 5.16 -9.81
CA LEU A 344 -22.83 4.91 -10.16
C LEU A 344 -23.68 6.18 -10.10
N LEU A 345 -23.50 7.00 -9.05
CA LEU A 345 -24.26 8.26 -8.90
C LEU A 345 -23.94 9.24 -10.03
N LEU A 346 -22.67 9.41 -10.38
CA LEU A 346 -22.25 10.28 -11.48
C LEU A 346 -22.73 9.74 -12.84
N ASP A 347 -22.71 8.42 -13.03
CA ASP A 347 -23.23 7.75 -14.22
C ASP A 347 -24.74 7.99 -14.41
N ARG A 348 -25.54 7.79 -13.35
CA ARG A 348 -26.98 8.07 -13.37
C ARG A 348 -27.28 9.55 -13.62
N ARG A 349 -26.48 10.45 -13.05
CA ARG A 349 -26.62 11.90 -13.26
C ARG A 349 -26.36 12.28 -14.72
N GLU A 350 -25.31 11.74 -15.33
CA GLU A 350 -25.01 11.97 -16.75
C GLU A 350 -26.14 11.46 -17.66
N ARG A 351 -26.75 10.32 -17.32
CA ARG A 351 -27.90 9.76 -18.06
C ARG A 351 -29.21 10.50 -17.85
N GLY A 352 -29.24 11.49 -16.96
CA GLY A 352 -30.46 12.23 -16.62
C GLY A 352 -31.44 11.46 -15.74
N GLU A 353 -31.01 10.36 -15.11
CA GLU A 353 -31.81 9.58 -14.16
C GLU A 353 -31.87 10.25 -12.77
N THR A 354 -30.96 11.19 -12.49
CA THR A 354 -30.93 12.01 -11.28
C THR A 354 -30.32 13.38 -11.59
N ASP A 355 -30.53 14.36 -10.71
CA ASP A 355 -29.96 15.71 -10.84
C ASP A 355 -28.83 15.97 -9.82
N SER A 356 -28.22 17.16 -9.88
CA SER A 356 -27.17 17.55 -8.93
C SER A 356 -27.63 17.57 -7.47
N VAL A 357 -28.89 17.95 -7.21
CA VAL A 357 -29.43 18.13 -5.86
C VAL A 357 -29.61 16.77 -5.20
N GLU A 358 -30.24 15.84 -5.91
CA GLU A 358 -30.38 14.44 -5.50
C GLU A 358 -29.03 13.75 -5.38
N THR A 359 -28.10 14.00 -6.31
CA THR A 359 -26.73 13.46 -6.24
C THR A 359 -26.01 13.96 -4.98
N ALA A 360 -26.04 15.26 -4.70
CA ALA A 360 -25.44 15.84 -3.50
C ALA A 360 -26.07 15.26 -2.22
N ARG A 361 -27.41 15.07 -2.21
CA ARG A 361 -28.11 14.41 -1.10
C ARG A 361 -27.64 12.97 -0.90
N ALA A 362 -27.49 12.20 -1.97
CA ALA A 362 -26.97 10.83 -1.89
C ALA A 362 -25.52 10.81 -1.35
N LEU A 363 -24.66 11.72 -1.81
CA LEU A 363 -23.29 11.85 -1.31
C LEU A 363 -23.24 12.22 0.18
N SER A 364 -24.17 13.07 0.65
CA SER A 364 -24.29 13.41 2.08
C SER A 364 -24.59 12.18 2.96
N TYR A 365 -25.32 11.19 2.44
CA TYR A 365 -25.57 9.93 3.14
C TYR A 365 -24.33 9.04 3.21
N ILE A 366 -23.51 9.00 2.16
CA ILE A 366 -22.22 8.30 2.17
C ILE A 366 -21.29 8.93 3.20
N GLU A 367 -21.18 10.27 3.19
CA GLU A 367 -20.39 11.03 4.17
C GLU A 367 -20.86 10.75 5.60
N SER A 368 -22.16 10.88 5.87
CA SER A 368 -22.73 10.59 7.19
C SER A 368 -22.50 9.15 7.64
N PHE A 369 -22.68 8.18 6.74
CA PHE A 369 -22.45 6.76 7.04
C PHE A 369 -21.01 6.53 7.51
N LEU A 370 -20.01 7.12 6.84
CA LEU A 370 -18.61 7.02 7.24
C LEU A 370 -18.31 7.75 8.55
N VAL A 371 -18.72 9.01 8.67
CA VAL A 371 -18.41 9.82 9.86
C VAL A 371 -19.06 9.24 11.11
N ARG A 372 -20.35 8.92 11.06
CA ARG A 372 -21.07 8.37 12.23
C ARG A 372 -20.46 7.05 12.67
N ARG A 373 -20.11 6.16 11.74
CA ARG A 373 -19.39 4.91 12.05
C ARG A 373 -18.06 5.18 12.74
N THR A 374 -17.27 6.14 12.26
CA THR A 374 -16.00 6.48 12.91
C THR A 374 -16.21 7.05 14.32
N VAL A 375 -17.11 8.01 14.51
CA VAL A 375 -17.39 8.59 15.84
C VAL A 375 -17.90 7.51 16.81
N CYS A 376 -18.76 6.61 16.34
CA CYS A 376 -19.30 5.50 17.13
C CYS A 376 -18.36 4.28 17.22
N ARG A 377 -17.12 4.39 16.72
CA ARG A 377 -16.06 3.37 16.79
C ARG A 377 -16.42 2.05 16.09
N VAL A 378 -17.14 2.13 14.99
CA VAL A 378 -17.51 0.97 14.18
C VAL A 378 -16.37 0.63 13.23
N PRO A 379 -15.80 -0.60 13.31
CA PRO A 379 -14.69 -1.03 12.47
C PRO A 379 -14.92 -0.80 10.96
N PRO A 380 -13.87 -0.44 10.20
CA PRO A 380 -13.97 -0.23 8.76
C PRO A 380 -13.94 -1.54 7.94
N ASN A 381 -13.79 -2.69 8.59
CA ASN A 381 -13.49 -4.02 8.03
C ASN A 381 -14.53 -4.61 7.05
N ASN A 382 -15.55 -3.83 6.64
CA ASN A 382 -16.54 -4.27 5.65
C ASN A 382 -16.94 -3.18 4.63
N LEU A 383 -16.32 -1.99 4.68
CA LEU A 383 -16.70 -0.87 3.83
C LEU A 383 -16.60 -1.20 2.34
N ASN A 384 -15.51 -1.87 1.93
CA ASN A 384 -15.31 -2.29 0.54
C ASN A 384 -16.47 -3.15 0.04
N ARG A 385 -16.87 -4.18 0.80
CA ARG A 385 -17.96 -5.10 0.41
C ARG A 385 -19.32 -4.39 0.41
N ILE A 386 -19.57 -3.52 1.39
CA ILE A 386 -20.81 -2.73 1.47
C ILE A 386 -20.97 -1.89 0.20
N PHE A 387 -19.95 -1.11 -0.17
CA PHE A 387 -20.03 -0.19 -1.30
C PHE A 387 -19.89 -0.89 -2.66
N GLN A 388 -19.13 -1.99 -2.77
CA GLN A 388 -19.09 -2.83 -3.98
C GLN A 388 -20.45 -3.43 -4.31
N SER A 389 -21.28 -3.76 -3.30
CA SER A 389 -22.63 -4.28 -3.52
C SER A 389 -23.65 -3.21 -3.97
N VAL A 390 -23.34 -1.91 -3.86
CA VAL A 390 -24.30 -0.83 -4.13
C VAL A 390 -24.81 -0.86 -5.57
N PRO A 391 -23.97 -0.95 -6.62
CA PRO A 391 -24.46 -0.98 -8.00
C PRO A 391 -25.51 -2.07 -8.28
N ALA A 392 -25.33 -3.26 -7.71
CA ALA A 392 -26.26 -4.38 -7.90
C ALA A 392 -27.54 -4.28 -7.04
N GLN A 393 -27.48 -3.59 -5.90
CA GLN A 393 -28.57 -3.57 -4.91
C GLN A 393 -29.33 -2.24 -4.84
N LEU A 394 -28.85 -1.19 -5.51
CA LEU A 394 -29.50 0.12 -5.46
C LEU A 394 -30.84 0.09 -6.22
N PRO A 395 -31.97 0.36 -5.54
CA PRO A 395 -33.29 0.38 -6.18
C PRO A 395 -33.35 1.33 -7.40
N LEU A 396 -34.21 0.98 -8.36
CA LEU A 396 -34.42 1.74 -9.60
C LEU A 396 -35.77 2.47 -9.63
N ASP A 397 -36.69 2.10 -8.75
CA ASP A 397 -38.08 2.55 -8.68
C ASP A 397 -38.29 3.71 -7.68
N VAL A 398 -37.24 4.13 -6.99
CA VAL A 398 -37.24 5.25 -6.03
C VAL A 398 -36.13 6.25 -6.35
N PRO A 399 -36.26 7.51 -5.89
CA PRO A 399 -35.19 8.50 -6.02
C PRO A 399 -33.85 7.96 -5.50
N VAL A 400 -32.76 8.24 -6.22
CA VAL A 400 -31.46 7.57 -6.02
C VAL A 400 -30.92 7.77 -4.59
N ALA A 401 -31.15 8.95 -4.02
CA ALA A 401 -30.75 9.28 -2.66
C ALA A 401 -31.54 8.46 -1.62
N ASP A 402 -32.84 8.27 -1.83
CA ASP A 402 -33.68 7.48 -0.93
C ASP A 402 -33.36 5.99 -1.01
N GLY A 403 -33.17 5.46 -2.21
CA GLY A 403 -32.71 4.09 -2.42
C GLY A 403 -31.38 3.82 -1.73
N LEU A 404 -30.42 4.75 -1.84
CA LEU A 404 -29.11 4.63 -1.18
C LEU A 404 -29.25 4.70 0.34
N ARG A 405 -30.07 5.63 0.87
CA ARG A 405 -30.31 5.74 2.31
C ARG A 405 -30.96 4.47 2.86
N GLN A 406 -31.96 3.92 2.17
CA GLN A 406 -32.60 2.66 2.52
C GLN A 406 -31.59 1.53 2.56
N LEU A 407 -30.77 1.42 1.52
CA LEU A 407 -29.75 0.38 1.40
C LEU A 407 -28.74 0.46 2.53
N LEU A 408 -28.17 1.64 2.81
CA LEU A 408 -27.19 1.84 3.88
C LEU A 408 -27.79 1.71 5.30
N SER A 409 -29.10 1.92 5.45
CA SER A 409 -29.81 1.73 6.72
C SER A 409 -30.06 0.27 7.08
N ALA A 410 -29.74 -0.69 6.19
CA ALA A 410 -29.91 -2.11 6.47
C ALA A 410 -29.14 -2.54 7.74
N SER A 411 -29.76 -3.39 8.57
CA SER A 411 -29.24 -3.77 9.89
C SER A 411 -27.84 -4.39 9.83
N ASN A 412 -27.54 -5.17 8.79
CA ASN A 412 -26.24 -5.81 8.58
C ASN A 412 -25.13 -4.84 8.11
N ARG A 413 -25.47 -3.60 7.75
CA ARG A 413 -24.50 -2.57 7.34
C ARG A 413 -24.14 -1.61 8.47
N TYR A 414 -24.97 -1.55 9.51
CA TYR A 414 -24.76 -0.76 10.73
C TYR A 414 -24.44 0.72 10.47
N TRP A 415 -25.48 1.54 10.43
CA TRP A 415 -25.38 3.00 10.40
C TRP A 415 -25.86 3.55 11.75
N PRO A 416 -24.98 4.15 12.57
CA PRO A 416 -25.37 4.68 13.88
C PRO A 416 -26.49 5.71 13.79
N ASP A 417 -27.48 5.58 14.67
CA ASP A 417 -28.59 6.53 14.79
C ASP A 417 -28.20 7.78 15.61
N ASP A 418 -29.16 8.67 15.80
CA ASP A 418 -28.93 9.96 16.48
C ASP A 418 -28.63 9.78 17.98
N ASP A 419 -29.23 8.77 18.60
CA ASP A 419 -29.06 8.52 20.03
C ASP A 419 -27.67 7.94 20.30
N GLU A 420 -27.23 6.99 19.46
CA GLU A 420 -25.87 6.44 19.55
C GLU A 420 -24.81 7.52 19.26
N LEU A 421 -25.02 8.35 18.23
CA LEU A 421 -24.06 9.42 17.92
C LEU A 421 -23.93 10.40 19.09
N ARG A 422 -25.05 10.81 19.69
CA ARG A 422 -25.06 11.71 20.86
C ARG A 422 -24.33 11.09 22.05
N GLU A 423 -24.62 9.83 22.38
CA GLU A 423 -23.94 9.10 23.46
C GLU A 423 -22.42 9.03 23.21
N LYS A 424 -22.01 8.74 21.97
CA LYS A 424 -20.59 8.55 21.61
C LYS A 424 -19.82 9.85 21.52
N CYS A 425 -20.43 10.96 21.13
CA CYS A 425 -19.81 12.29 21.25
C CYS A 425 -19.38 12.61 22.69
N ARG A 426 -20.15 12.14 23.68
CA ARG A 426 -19.87 12.35 25.11
C ARG A 426 -18.84 11.38 25.70
N THR A 427 -18.87 10.13 25.26
CA THR A 427 -18.20 9.02 25.97
C THR A 427 -17.07 8.35 25.20
N ALA A 428 -17.08 8.43 23.87
CA ALA A 428 -16.07 7.73 23.07
C ALA A 428 -14.73 8.46 23.13
N PRO A 429 -13.59 7.73 23.24
CA PRO A 429 -12.26 8.30 23.09
C PRO A 429 -11.98 8.61 21.61
N PHE A 430 -12.68 9.61 21.07
CA PHE A 430 -12.63 10.03 19.67
C PHE A 430 -11.20 10.20 19.14
N TYR A 431 -10.29 10.77 19.95
CA TYR A 431 -8.89 10.98 19.54
C TYR A 431 -8.15 9.70 19.19
N LEU A 432 -8.55 8.55 19.76
CA LEU A 432 -7.87 7.26 19.57
C LEU A 432 -8.41 6.46 18.38
N TYR A 433 -9.43 6.95 17.67
CA TYR A 433 -10.09 6.21 16.61
C TYR A 433 -10.06 6.96 15.26
N GLY A 434 -9.99 6.20 14.16
CA GLY A 434 -9.85 6.74 12.81
C GLY A 434 -8.42 7.20 12.46
N ARG A 435 -8.24 7.70 11.23
CA ARG A 435 -6.97 8.32 10.81
C ARG A 435 -6.88 9.77 11.32
N PRO A 436 -5.69 10.34 11.51
CA PRO A 436 -5.53 11.74 11.93
C PRO A 436 -6.32 12.74 11.08
N GLU A 437 -6.27 12.61 9.75
CA GLU A 437 -6.98 13.50 8.82
C GLU A 437 -8.50 13.37 8.95
N GLN A 438 -9.02 12.17 9.21
CA GLN A 438 -10.45 11.97 9.43
C GLN A 438 -10.92 12.67 10.71
N ARG A 439 -10.15 12.56 11.80
CA ARG A 439 -10.45 13.27 13.06
C ARG A 439 -10.43 14.78 12.88
N LYS A 440 -9.43 15.28 12.16
CA LYS A 440 -9.29 16.70 11.82
C LYS A 440 -10.47 17.17 10.97
N LEU A 441 -10.89 16.40 9.97
CA LEU A 441 -12.03 16.74 9.12
C LEU A 441 -13.34 16.83 9.93
N VAL A 442 -13.60 15.91 10.87
CA VAL A 442 -14.78 16.00 11.75
C VAL A 442 -14.77 17.30 12.54
N LEU A 443 -13.65 17.65 13.18
CA LEU A 443 -13.53 18.89 13.95
C LEU A 443 -13.65 20.14 13.07
N GLN A 444 -13.08 20.11 11.86
CA GLN A 444 -13.22 21.17 10.87
C GLN A 444 -14.69 21.35 10.47
N ARG A 445 -15.42 20.26 10.19
CA ARG A 445 -16.84 20.33 9.82
C ARG A 445 -17.70 20.86 10.97
N LEU A 446 -17.37 20.51 12.22
CA LEU A 446 -18.02 21.07 13.39
C LEU A 446 -17.75 22.57 13.53
N GLU A 447 -16.52 23.02 13.29
CA GLU A 447 -16.17 24.45 13.26
C GLU A 447 -16.89 25.20 12.12
N GLU A 448 -16.91 24.64 10.91
CA GLU A 448 -17.63 25.24 9.77
C GLU A 448 -19.14 25.36 10.03
N SER A 449 -19.72 24.49 10.88
CA SER A 449 -21.13 24.55 11.24
C SER A 449 -21.54 25.77 12.07
N TYR A 450 -20.59 26.53 12.61
CA TYR A 450 -20.88 27.80 13.28
C TYR A 450 -21.22 28.93 12.29
N ASP A 451 -20.97 28.71 11.00
CA ASP A 451 -21.30 29.64 9.90
C ASP A 451 -20.79 31.07 10.17
N HIS A 452 -19.53 31.14 10.59
CA HIS A 452 -18.90 32.41 10.92
C HIS A 452 -18.78 33.30 9.67
N PRO A 453 -19.16 34.59 9.72
CA PRO A 453 -19.13 35.49 8.56
C PRO A 453 -17.75 35.63 7.91
N GLU A 454 -16.70 35.43 8.70
CA GLU A 454 -15.31 35.39 8.27
C GLU A 454 -14.79 33.95 8.46
N PRO A 455 -14.94 33.06 7.47
CA PRO A 455 -14.53 31.67 7.60
C PRO A 455 -13.01 31.53 7.61
N VAL A 456 -12.51 30.54 8.36
CA VAL A 456 -11.09 30.23 8.42
C VAL A 456 -10.67 29.47 7.16
N ASP A 457 -9.54 29.86 6.56
CA ASP A 457 -8.89 29.06 5.53
C ASP A 457 -8.10 27.90 6.17
N PHE A 458 -8.73 26.72 6.23
CA PHE A 458 -8.14 25.51 6.81
C PHE A 458 -6.94 24.97 6.02
N ALA A 459 -6.78 25.34 4.75
CA ALA A 459 -5.64 24.91 3.93
C ALA A 459 -4.40 25.74 4.27
N ALA A 460 -4.58 27.04 4.50
CA ALA A 460 -3.52 27.94 4.94
C ALA A 460 -3.23 27.82 6.44
N ALA A 461 -4.26 27.63 7.26
CA ALA A 461 -4.15 27.47 8.69
C ALA A 461 -3.59 26.08 9.00
N LYS A 462 -2.31 26.00 9.38
CA LYS A 462 -1.61 24.77 9.80
C LYS A 462 -2.13 24.25 11.16
N LEU A 463 -3.43 23.94 11.20
CA LEU A 463 -4.13 23.52 12.40
C LEU A 463 -3.83 22.07 12.73
N THR A 464 -3.65 21.81 14.02
CA THR A 464 -3.52 20.49 14.64
C THR A 464 -4.63 20.30 15.68
N ILE A 465 -4.85 19.05 16.08
CA ILE A 465 -5.83 18.73 17.14
C ILE A 465 -5.18 19.00 18.50
N GLU A 466 -5.87 19.75 19.34
CA GLU A 466 -5.47 20.08 20.71
C GLU A 466 -6.36 19.41 21.75
N HIS A 467 -5.74 18.99 22.84
CA HIS A 467 -6.37 18.51 24.06
C HIS A 467 -6.46 19.64 25.07
N VAL A 468 -7.64 20.24 25.25
CA VAL A 468 -7.79 21.37 26.19
C VAL A 468 -7.43 20.90 27.61
N LEU A 469 -8.09 19.85 28.11
CA LEU A 469 -7.58 19.00 29.20
C LEU A 469 -6.43 18.15 28.63
N PRO A 470 -5.16 18.37 29.02
CA PRO A 470 -4.01 17.77 28.37
C PRO A 470 -3.92 16.25 28.54
N GLN A 471 -3.18 15.57 27.66
CA GLN A 471 -2.92 14.13 27.77
C GLN A 471 -2.08 13.78 29.01
N SER A 472 -1.22 14.70 29.44
CA SER A 472 -0.47 14.59 30.69
C SER A 472 -0.94 15.70 31.64
N ALA A 473 -1.94 15.39 32.46
CA ALA A 473 -2.48 16.32 33.45
C ALA A 473 -1.51 16.49 34.63
N GLY A 474 -1.05 17.73 34.84
CA GLY A 474 -0.33 18.10 36.07
C GLY A 474 -1.26 18.28 37.27
N ASP A 475 -0.67 18.58 38.43
CA ASP A 475 -1.40 18.69 39.70
C ASP A 475 -2.56 19.69 39.66
N ASP A 476 -2.39 20.84 39.00
CA ASP A 476 -3.43 21.87 38.85
C ASP A 476 -4.68 21.31 38.14
N TRP A 477 -4.49 20.50 37.10
CA TRP A 477 -5.60 19.85 36.39
C TRP A 477 -6.26 18.77 37.23
N LEU A 478 -5.48 17.97 37.96
CA LEU A 478 -6.01 16.94 38.85
C LEU A 478 -6.79 17.54 40.02
N GLN A 479 -6.39 18.71 40.52
CA GLN A 479 -7.13 19.43 41.54
C GLN A 479 -8.51 19.90 41.01
N VAL A 480 -8.56 20.44 39.79
CA VAL A 480 -9.81 20.81 39.13
C VAL A 480 -10.71 19.58 38.94
N LEU A 481 -10.16 18.42 38.57
CA LEU A 481 -10.94 17.20 38.37
C LEU A 481 -11.37 16.52 39.67
N ALA A 482 -10.70 16.80 40.80
CA ALA A 482 -11.09 16.25 42.10
C ALA A 482 -12.49 16.71 42.54
N GLU A 483 -12.91 17.91 42.13
CA GLU A 483 -14.27 18.40 42.38
C GLU A 483 -15.34 17.68 41.54
N ASP A 484 -14.93 17.00 40.45
CA ASP A 484 -15.82 16.25 39.56
C ASP A 484 -15.86 14.74 39.84
N ALA A 485 -14.97 14.26 40.72
CA ALA A 485 -14.89 12.86 41.08
C ALA A 485 -16.10 12.42 41.91
N THR A 486 -16.69 11.28 41.55
CA THR A 486 -17.78 10.66 42.31
C THR A 486 -17.24 9.75 43.43
N ASP A 487 -18.10 9.32 44.36
CA ASP A 487 -17.69 8.42 45.46
C ASP A 487 -17.02 7.14 44.90
N GLY A 488 -15.70 7.01 45.16
CA GLY A 488 -14.89 5.87 44.70
C GLY A 488 -14.15 6.09 43.37
N GLU A 489 -14.26 7.25 42.73
CA GLU A 489 -13.52 7.64 41.53
C GLU A 489 -12.33 8.55 41.93
N THR A 490 -11.15 8.35 41.36
CA THR A 490 -10.01 9.25 41.54
C THR A 490 -10.00 10.36 40.47
N PRO A 491 -9.34 11.50 40.69
CA PRO A 491 -9.18 12.53 39.66
C PRO A 491 -8.52 12.00 38.37
N GLN A 492 -7.65 10.99 38.50
CA GLN A 492 -7.02 10.30 37.38
C GLN A 492 -8.02 9.46 36.58
N ASP A 493 -9.01 8.86 37.22
CA ASP A 493 -10.08 8.12 36.53
C ASP A 493 -10.97 9.08 35.73
N VAL A 494 -11.31 10.24 36.31
CA VAL A 494 -12.04 11.31 35.63
C VAL A 494 -11.24 11.80 34.40
N HIS A 495 -9.93 12.02 34.56
CA HIS A 495 -9.03 12.43 33.48
C HIS A 495 -9.00 11.39 32.34
N ALA A 496 -8.76 10.12 32.66
CA ALA A 496 -8.68 9.03 31.69
C ALA A 496 -9.98 8.89 30.88
N ARG A 497 -11.14 9.11 31.51
CA ARG A 497 -12.46 9.07 30.86
C ARG A 497 -12.70 10.25 29.91
N LEU A 498 -12.17 11.43 30.20
CA LEU A 498 -12.51 12.67 29.49
C LEU A 498 -11.48 13.08 28.43
N GLN A 499 -10.19 12.83 28.65
CA GLN A 499 -9.11 13.44 27.88
C GLN A 499 -9.26 13.25 26.36
N HIS A 500 -9.72 12.10 25.90
CA HIS A 500 -9.83 11.78 24.48
C HIS A 500 -11.24 11.97 23.89
N THR A 501 -12.19 12.51 24.66
CA THR A 501 -13.58 12.71 24.22
C THR A 501 -13.70 13.90 23.27
N LEU A 502 -14.70 13.87 22.37
CA LEU A 502 -14.91 14.95 21.40
C LEU A 502 -15.11 16.31 22.08
N GLY A 503 -15.81 16.32 23.23
CA GLY A 503 -16.03 17.52 24.04
C GLY A 503 -14.76 18.19 24.53
N ASN A 504 -13.64 17.46 24.64
CA ASN A 504 -12.35 18.01 25.08
C ASN A 504 -11.41 18.46 23.95
N LEU A 505 -11.76 18.14 22.69
CA LEU A 505 -10.85 18.33 21.55
C LEU A 505 -11.21 19.57 20.75
N THR A 506 -10.19 20.26 20.25
CA THR A 506 -10.35 21.42 19.37
C THR A 506 -9.24 21.50 18.32
N LEU A 507 -9.29 22.49 17.44
CA LEU A 507 -8.26 22.79 16.45
C LEU A 507 -7.44 24.02 16.88
N THR A 508 -6.14 24.02 16.65
CA THR A 508 -5.27 25.17 16.91
C THR A 508 -4.00 25.17 16.07
N ALA A 509 -3.45 26.35 15.79
CA ALA A 509 -2.12 26.52 15.21
C ALA A 509 -1.02 26.68 16.28
N GLN A 510 -1.40 26.93 17.53
CA GLN A 510 -0.50 27.25 18.65
C GLN A 510 -0.39 26.08 19.65
N ASN A 511 -0.43 24.83 19.17
CA ASN A 511 -0.47 23.64 20.03
C ASN A 511 0.73 23.58 21.01
N SER A 512 1.94 23.89 20.51
CA SER A 512 3.15 23.96 21.33
C SER A 512 3.10 25.01 22.44
N GLU A 513 2.39 26.13 22.23
CA GLU A 513 2.25 27.20 23.21
C GLU A 513 1.18 26.90 24.27
N LEU A 514 0.16 26.11 23.91
CA LEU A 514 -0.87 25.65 24.85
C LEU A 514 -0.31 24.56 25.79
N SER A 515 0.39 23.57 25.24
CA SER A 515 1.10 22.52 26.01
C SER A 515 0.25 21.91 27.15
N ASN A 516 0.88 21.49 28.24
CA ASN A 516 0.21 21.01 29.45
C ASN A 516 -0.12 22.15 30.44
N HIS A 517 -0.19 23.41 29.97
CA HIS A 517 -0.44 24.54 30.86
C HIS A 517 -1.81 24.48 31.53
N PRO A 518 -1.98 25.12 32.71
CA PRO A 518 -3.27 25.21 33.38
C PRO A 518 -4.31 25.96 32.52
N PHE A 519 -5.59 25.74 32.83
CA PHE A 519 -6.69 26.20 31.99
C PHE A 519 -6.70 27.71 31.78
N ASP A 520 -6.45 28.51 32.82
CA ASP A 520 -6.41 29.97 32.77
C ASP A 520 -5.42 30.50 31.71
N ARG A 521 -4.22 29.91 31.65
CA ARG A 521 -3.21 30.24 30.64
C ARG A 521 -3.63 29.81 29.24
N LYS A 522 -4.26 28.62 29.11
CA LYS A 522 -4.82 28.19 27.82
C LYS A 522 -5.96 29.10 27.37
N GLN A 523 -6.78 29.58 28.31
CA GLN A 523 -7.93 30.42 28.07
C GLN A 523 -7.52 31.71 27.36
N ASP A 524 -6.46 32.38 27.81
CA ASP A 524 -5.94 33.60 27.18
C ASP A 524 -5.59 33.42 25.70
N LEU A 525 -4.88 32.33 25.37
CA LEU A 525 -4.53 32.00 23.98
C LEU A 525 -5.79 31.67 23.16
N LEU A 526 -6.69 30.85 23.70
CA LEU A 526 -7.93 30.45 23.03
C LEU A 526 -8.90 31.63 22.80
N ARG A 527 -8.92 32.66 23.67
CA ARG A 527 -9.74 33.87 23.47
C ARG A 527 -9.35 34.64 22.21
N SER A 528 -8.07 34.60 21.84
CA SER A 528 -7.55 35.29 20.65
C SER A 528 -7.75 34.50 19.34
N SER A 529 -8.29 33.29 19.42
CA SER A 529 -8.49 32.41 18.27
C SER A 529 -9.60 32.90 17.32
N HIS A 530 -9.35 32.73 16.01
CA HIS A 530 -10.36 32.94 14.97
C HIS A 530 -11.41 31.81 14.91
N LEU A 531 -11.12 30.65 15.51
CA LEU A 531 -12.05 29.52 15.60
C LEU A 531 -13.08 29.74 16.72
N GLU A 532 -14.36 29.60 16.38
CA GLU A 532 -15.49 29.74 17.30
C GLU A 532 -15.49 28.65 18.37
N MET A 533 -15.11 27.41 18.03
CA MET A 533 -14.93 26.35 19.02
C MET A 533 -13.96 26.76 20.14
N ASN A 534 -12.88 27.47 19.81
CA ASN A 534 -11.90 27.94 20.79
C ASN A 534 -12.42 29.10 21.62
N ARG A 535 -13.09 30.09 21.01
CA ARG A 535 -13.69 31.21 21.75
C ARG A 535 -14.73 30.75 22.77
N ARG A 536 -15.51 29.72 22.43
CA ARG A 536 -16.50 29.11 23.34
C ARG A 536 -15.85 28.38 24.51
N ILE A 537 -14.78 27.62 24.25
CA ILE A 537 -13.97 27.02 25.33
C ILE A 537 -13.44 28.14 26.23
N ALA A 538 -12.92 29.22 25.63
CA ALA A 538 -12.29 30.30 26.38
C ALA A 538 -13.27 31.19 27.18
N ALA A 539 -14.57 31.06 26.92
CA ALA A 539 -15.64 31.76 27.61
C ALA A 539 -16.11 31.05 28.88
N THR A 540 -15.65 29.82 29.16
CA THR A 540 -15.97 29.14 30.42
C THR A 540 -15.02 29.59 31.53
N ASP A 541 -15.52 29.59 32.77
CA ASP A 541 -14.72 29.95 33.95
C ASP A 541 -13.82 28.81 34.43
N ARG A 542 -14.18 27.57 34.08
CA ARG A 542 -13.52 26.31 34.45
C ARG A 542 -13.54 25.35 33.26
N TRP A 543 -12.69 24.33 33.31
CA TRP A 543 -12.69 23.24 32.33
C TRP A 543 -12.62 21.86 33.00
N GLY A 544 -13.78 21.34 33.40
CA GLY A 544 -13.91 20.02 34.05
C GLY A 544 -14.92 19.12 33.34
N ALA A 545 -15.35 18.06 34.02
CA ALA A 545 -16.28 17.06 33.50
C ALA A 545 -17.61 17.66 33.04
N ARG A 546 -18.10 18.67 33.75
CA ARG A 546 -19.37 19.35 33.43
C ARG A 546 -19.27 20.15 32.13
N GLU A 547 -18.21 20.94 31.96
CA GLU A 547 -18.03 21.79 30.78
C GLU A 547 -17.70 20.95 29.54
N ILE A 548 -16.83 19.95 29.68
CA ILE A 548 -16.52 19.00 28.61
C ILE A 548 -17.79 18.25 28.17
N GLY A 549 -18.62 17.81 29.13
CA GLY A 549 -19.90 17.16 28.84
C GLY A 549 -20.90 18.08 28.13
N ALA A 550 -21.07 19.31 28.61
CA ALA A 550 -21.97 20.28 27.99
C ALA A 550 -21.54 20.64 26.57
N ARG A 551 -20.23 20.81 26.33
CA ARG A 551 -19.69 21.01 24.98
C ARG A 551 -19.88 19.78 24.10
N ALA A 552 -19.71 18.57 24.63
CA ALA A 552 -19.97 17.34 23.88
C ALA A 552 -21.44 17.27 23.42
N ASP A 553 -22.39 17.65 24.28
CA ASP A 553 -23.81 17.72 23.94
C ASP A 553 -24.08 18.79 22.86
N GLU A 554 -23.44 19.97 22.93
CA GLU A 554 -23.55 20.99 21.86
C GLU A 554 -22.99 20.48 20.52
N LEU A 555 -21.80 19.90 20.54
CA LEU A 555 -21.15 19.35 19.34
C LEU A 555 -21.96 18.18 18.76
N ALA A 556 -22.64 17.40 19.59
CA ALA A 556 -23.53 16.34 19.13
C ALA A 556 -24.69 16.91 18.32
N GLU A 557 -25.38 17.95 18.77
CA GLU A 557 -26.48 18.55 18.02
C GLU A 557 -26.03 19.14 16.67
N ARG A 558 -24.82 19.71 16.63
CA ARG A 558 -24.18 20.13 15.36
C ARG A 558 -23.86 18.93 14.46
N ALA A 559 -23.32 17.86 15.02
CA ALA A 559 -23.04 16.63 14.30
C ALA A 559 -24.30 16.02 13.67
N LEU A 560 -25.43 16.06 14.39
CA LEU A 560 -26.72 15.56 13.88
C LEU A 560 -27.24 16.37 12.68
N ALA A 561 -27.02 17.68 12.69
CA ALA A 561 -27.38 18.55 11.56
C ALA A 561 -26.48 18.33 10.33
N LEU A 562 -25.18 18.08 10.55
CA LEU A 562 -24.21 17.86 9.47
C LEU A 562 -24.33 16.48 8.82
N TRP A 563 -24.58 15.44 9.61
CA TRP A 563 -24.53 14.05 9.19
C TRP A 563 -25.90 13.38 9.39
N PRO A 564 -26.74 13.26 8.35
CA PRO A 564 -28.10 12.73 8.48
C PRO A 564 -28.18 11.30 9.04
N SER A 565 -29.25 11.00 9.78
CA SER A 565 -29.52 9.68 10.38
C SER A 565 -29.91 8.59 9.35
N PRO A 566 -29.73 7.28 9.66
CA PRO A 566 -30.43 6.20 8.95
C PRO A 566 -31.97 6.36 8.98
N LEU A 567 -32.68 5.52 8.22
CA LEU A 567 -34.14 5.41 8.31
C LEU A 567 -34.56 4.74 9.63
N ARG A 568 -35.54 5.32 10.33
CA ARG A 568 -36.09 4.79 11.58
C ARG A 568 -36.81 3.46 11.35
N GLY A 569 -36.71 2.53 12.30
CA GLY A 569 -37.44 1.26 12.27
C GLY A 569 -36.75 0.13 11.49
N VAL A 570 -35.63 0.40 10.81
CA VAL A 570 -34.75 -0.62 10.27
C VAL A 570 -33.84 -1.11 11.40
N GLY A 571 -34.41 -1.96 12.27
CA GLY A 571 -33.78 -2.74 13.34
C GLY A 571 -32.60 -2.06 14.05
N ARG A 572 -32.83 -1.65 15.31
CA ARG A 572 -31.73 -1.56 16.29
C ARG A 572 -30.96 -2.87 16.24
N ALA A 573 -29.85 -2.90 15.53
CA ALA A 573 -28.72 -3.63 16.04
C ALA A 573 -28.34 -2.85 17.30
N GLU A 574 -29.06 -3.12 18.40
CA GLU A 574 -28.37 -3.14 19.68
C GLU A 574 -27.04 -3.82 19.37
N ARG A 575 -25.93 -3.24 19.82
CA ARG A 575 -24.74 -4.06 20.00
C ARG A 575 -25.21 -5.26 20.83
N SER A 576 -25.59 -6.34 20.17
CA SER A 576 -25.36 -7.68 20.65
C SER A 576 -23.89 -7.58 20.96
N ARG A 577 -23.58 -7.32 22.24
CA ARG A 577 -22.24 -7.37 22.80
C ARG A 577 -21.64 -8.57 22.13
N ASP A 578 -20.62 -8.37 21.30
CA ASP A 578 -20.14 -9.42 20.43
C ASP A 578 -19.38 -10.42 21.31
N TRP A 579 -20.16 -11.21 22.03
CA TRP A 579 -19.72 -12.25 22.91
C TRP A 579 -19.03 -13.35 22.10
N GLN A 580 -19.29 -13.42 20.79
CA GLN A 580 -18.55 -14.25 19.88
C GLN A 580 -17.09 -13.77 19.78
N LEU A 581 -16.84 -12.46 19.73
CA LEU A 581 -15.48 -11.91 19.77
C LEU A 581 -14.78 -12.21 21.11
N VAL A 582 -15.49 -12.09 22.24
CA VAL A 582 -14.96 -12.53 23.55
C VAL A 582 -14.58 -14.02 23.53
N HIS A 583 -15.46 -14.86 22.99
CA HIS A 583 -15.23 -16.31 22.92
C HIS A 583 -14.08 -16.66 21.97
N GLN A 584 -13.96 -15.96 20.83
CA GLN A 584 -12.87 -16.11 19.87
C GLN A 584 -11.53 -15.72 20.47
N VAL A 585 -11.44 -14.55 21.11
CA VAL A 585 -10.22 -14.10 21.79
C VAL A 585 -9.80 -15.09 22.85
N LEU A 586 -10.73 -15.49 23.74
CA LEU A 586 -10.41 -16.41 24.83
C LEU A 586 -10.03 -17.81 24.30
N ALA A 587 -10.66 -18.29 23.22
CA ALA A 587 -10.27 -19.54 22.59
C ALA A 587 -8.89 -19.46 21.93
N ALA A 588 -8.52 -18.29 21.41
CA ALA A 588 -7.25 -18.05 20.72
C ALA A 588 -6.10 -17.65 21.66
N LEU A 589 -6.36 -17.44 22.97
CA LEU A 589 -5.31 -17.06 23.92
C LEU A 589 -4.17 -18.09 23.91
N PRO A 590 -2.92 -17.67 23.60
CA PRO A 590 -1.78 -18.58 23.59
C PRO A 590 -1.52 -19.16 24.98
N HIS A 591 -1.03 -20.40 25.04
CA HIS A 591 -0.66 -21.04 26.30
C HIS A 591 0.33 -20.19 27.10
N GLY A 592 0.20 -20.17 28.43
CA GLY A 592 1.03 -19.35 29.32
C GLY A 592 0.75 -17.84 29.28
N THR A 593 -0.37 -17.40 28.69
CA THR A 593 -0.76 -15.98 28.67
C THR A 593 -2.08 -15.73 29.39
N TRP A 594 -2.29 -14.51 29.89
CA TRP A 594 -3.53 -14.08 30.54
C TRP A 594 -3.95 -12.68 30.07
N THR A 595 -5.18 -12.27 30.32
CA THR A 595 -5.65 -10.90 30.03
C THR A 595 -6.53 -10.36 31.16
N SER A 596 -6.81 -9.06 31.19
CA SER A 596 -7.65 -8.47 32.24
C SER A 596 -9.10 -8.24 31.79
N TYR A 597 -10.03 -8.17 32.74
CA TYR A 597 -11.41 -7.74 32.46
C TYR A 597 -11.46 -6.37 31.78
N GLY A 598 -10.56 -5.46 32.15
CA GLY A 598 -10.45 -4.14 31.56
C GLY A 598 -9.97 -4.17 30.12
N ASP A 599 -8.96 -5.00 29.81
CA ASP A 599 -8.44 -5.15 28.45
C ASP A 599 -9.46 -5.80 27.51
N LEU A 600 -10.12 -6.85 27.97
CA LEU A 600 -11.15 -7.55 27.20
C LEU A 600 -12.37 -6.64 26.97
N ALA A 601 -12.75 -5.85 27.99
CA ALA A 601 -13.82 -4.87 27.89
C ALA A 601 -13.46 -3.70 26.96
N ALA A 602 -12.25 -3.18 27.05
CA ALA A 602 -11.75 -2.13 26.17
C ALA A 602 -11.72 -2.60 24.70
N TYR A 603 -11.31 -3.85 24.47
CA TYR A 603 -11.26 -4.47 23.14
C TYR A 603 -12.65 -4.62 22.51
N ILE A 604 -13.62 -5.18 23.24
CA ILE A 604 -14.99 -5.39 22.72
C ILE A 604 -15.90 -4.15 22.85
N GLY A 605 -15.39 -3.05 23.41
CA GLY A 605 -16.17 -1.83 23.66
C GLY A 605 -17.30 -2.02 24.68
N SER A 606 -17.03 -2.77 25.77
CA SER A 606 -17.92 -3.07 26.90
C SER A 606 -17.35 -2.53 28.21
N GLY A 607 -18.02 -2.80 29.34
CA GLY A 607 -17.50 -2.55 30.69
C GLY A 607 -16.99 -3.84 31.35
N ALA A 608 -15.94 -3.74 32.17
CA ALA A 608 -15.31 -4.86 32.85
C ALA A 608 -16.31 -5.73 33.66
N GLN A 609 -17.26 -5.09 34.36
CA GLN A 609 -18.31 -5.78 35.10
C GLN A 609 -19.26 -6.59 34.19
N ALA A 610 -19.57 -6.07 33.00
CA ALA A 610 -20.43 -6.75 32.04
C ALA A 610 -19.74 -7.99 31.47
N VAL A 611 -18.43 -7.92 31.22
CA VAL A 611 -17.60 -9.07 30.84
C VAL A 611 -17.60 -10.11 31.95
N GLY A 612 -17.36 -9.72 33.21
CA GLY A 612 -17.42 -10.63 34.36
C GLY A 612 -18.75 -11.36 34.50
N ASN A 613 -19.87 -10.62 34.39
CA ASN A 613 -21.21 -11.21 34.45
C ASN A 613 -21.45 -12.22 33.31
N HIS A 614 -20.96 -11.93 32.10
CA HIS A 614 -21.11 -12.82 30.95
C HIS A 614 -20.32 -14.12 31.09
N LEU A 615 -19.06 -14.04 31.53
CA LEU A 615 -18.23 -15.22 31.79
C LEU A 615 -18.83 -16.11 32.90
N ALA A 616 -19.41 -15.49 33.93
CA ALA A 616 -20.06 -16.19 35.03
C ALA A 616 -21.37 -16.91 34.64
N GLN A 617 -22.12 -16.37 33.68
CA GLN A 617 -23.47 -16.85 33.33
C GLN A 617 -23.53 -17.68 32.04
N THR A 618 -22.50 -17.63 31.19
CA THR A 618 -22.50 -18.27 29.87
C THR A 618 -21.73 -19.58 29.89
N ALA A 619 -22.41 -20.71 29.72
CA ALA A 619 -21.78 -22.01 29.69
C ALA A 619 -20.91 -22.20 28.43
N GLY A 620 -19.74 -22.82 28.59
CA GLY A 620 -18.89 -23.25 27.46
C GLY A 620 -17.88 -22.22 26.97
N VAL A 621 -17.66 -21.12 27.70
CA VAL A 621 -16.58 -20.17 27.38
C VAL A 621 -15.23 -20.80 27.71
N VAL A 622 -14.47 -21.13 26.67
CA VAL A 622 -13.15 -21.74 26.78
C VAL A 622 -12.17 -20.74 27.39
N GLN A 623 -11.27 -21.22 28.27
CA GLN A 623 -10.18 -20.43 28.88
C GLN A 623 -10.60 -19.19 29.69
N ALA A 624 -11.87 -19.07 30.11
CA ALA A 624 -12.35 -17.95 30.92
C ALA A 624 -11.57 -17.74 32.24
N TYR A 625 -10.93 -18.79 32.77
CA TYR A 625 -10.06 -18.73 33.94
C TYR A 625 -8.79 -17.89 33.75
N ARG A 626 -8.39 -17.58 32.51
CA ARG A 626 -7.26 -16.69 32.16
C ARG A 626 -7.60 -15.20 32.20
N VAL A 627 -8.81 -14.82 32.64
CA VAL A 627 -9.24 -13.42 32.79
C VAL A 627 -9.12 -12.98 34.24
N LEU A 628 -8.13 -12.11 34.51
CA LEU A 628 -7.78 -11.64 35.85
C LEU A 628 -8.14 -10.16 36.04
N ASN A 629 -8.00 -9.64 37.25
CA ASN A 629 -8.10 -8.19 37.48
C ASN A 629 -6.86 -7.45 36.91
N ALA A 630 -6.86 -6.12 36.99
CA ALA A 630 -5.79 -5.30 36.42
C ALA A 630 -4.42 -5.55 37.08
N GLU A 631 -4.40 -6.04 38.32
CA GLU A 631 -3.21 -6.37 39.10
C GLU A 631 -2.75 -7.82 38.92
N GLY A 632 -3.37 -8.60 38.03
CA GLY A 632 -3.03 -10.01 37.79
C GLY A 632 -3.46 -10.95 38.92
N ARG A 633 -4.47 -10.57 39.71
CA ARG A 633 -5.07 -11.40 40.75
C ARG A 633 -6.42 -11.96 40.30
N ILE A 634 -6.76 -13.12 40.86
CA ILE A 634 -8.09 -13.71 40.70
C ILE A 634 -9.09 -12.80 41.43
N ALA A 635 -10.15 -12.39 40.74
CA ALA A 635 -11.15 -11.49 41.32
C ALA A 635 -11.89 -12.14 42.49
N ASP A 636 -12.26 -11.35 43.50
CA ASP A 636 -13.05 -11.83 44.63
C ASP A 636 -14.41 -12.34 44.15
N GLY A 637 -14.72 -13.60 44.47
CA GLY A 637 -15.95 -14.26 44.02
C GLY A 637 -15.95 -14.67 42.54
N PHE A 638 -14.77 -14.83 41.92
CA PHE A 638 -14.62 -15.33 40.54
C PHE A 638 -15.46 -16.59 40.25
N ARG A 639 -16.21 -16.56 39.15
CA ARG A 639 -17.04 -17.66 38.64
C ARG A 639 -17.02 -17.64 37.11
N TRP A 640 -16.95 -18.81 36.49
CA TRP A 640 -17.25 -18.98 35.06
C TRP A 640 -18.06 -20.25 34.83
N ALA A 641 -18.93 -20.26 33.82
CA ALA A 641 -19.76 -21.43 33.54
C ALA A 641 -19.04 -22.39 32.56
N GLY A 642 -18.57 -23.52 33.09
CA GLY A 642 -17.92 -24.60 32.35
C GLY A 642 -18.04 -25.95 33.07
N PRO A 643 -17.65 -27.08 32.44
CA PRO A 643 -17.69 -28.39 33.08
C PRO A 643 -16.59 -28.47 34.14
N GLN A 644 -16.90 -28.03 35.36
CA GLN A 644 -16.00 -28.12 36.50
C GLN A 644 -16.58 -29.07 37.56
N PRO A 645 -15.75 -29.94 38.16
CA PRO A 645 -16.03 -30.50 39.47
C PRO A 645 -16.03 -29.35 40.51
N GLU A 646 -16.98 -29.35 41.44
CA GLU A 646 -16.99 -28.37 42.55
C GLU A 646 -15.64 -28.40 43.31
N GLY A 647 -14.94 -27.27 43.38
CA GLY A 647 -13.76 -27.09 44.25
C GLY A 647 -12.37 -27.07 43.59
N GLU A 648 -12.25 -26.88 42.27
CA GLU A 648 -10.94 -26.78 41.60
C GLU A 648 -10.23 -25.44 41.90
N ASP A 649 -8.95 -25.50 42.29
CA ASP A 649 -8.11 -24.33 42.56
C ASP A 649 -7.70 -23.65 41.23
N VAL A 650 -8.32 -22.49 40.96
CA VAL A 650 -8.06 -21.67 39.76
C VAL A 650 -6.59 -21.30 39.64
N ARG A 651 -5.89 -21.10 40.76
CA ARG A 651 -4.46 -20.79 40.75
C ARG A 651 -3.63 -21.99 40.31
N ALA A 652 -3.98 -23.19 40.77
CA ALA A 652 -3.34 -24.42 40.32
C ALA A 652 -3.57 -24.65 38.81
N ARG A 653 -4.77 -24.33 38.31
CA ARG A 653 -5.11 -24.41 36.88
C ARG A 653 -4.29 -23.44 36.02
N LEU A 654 -4.18 -22.18 36.45
CA LEU A 654 -3.36 -21.17 35.78
C LEU A 654 -1.87 -21.59 35.74
N SER A 655 -1.34 -22.12 36.86
CA SER A 655 0.03 -22.62 36.92
C SER A 655 0.27 -23.83 36.00
N ALA A 656 -0.68 -24.77 35.94
CA ALA A 656 -0.60 -25.93 35.05
C ALA A 656 -0.64 -25.54 33.56
N ASP A 657 -1.20 -24.38 33.28
CA ASP A 657 -1.39 -23.80 31.96
C ASP A 657 -0.29 -22.75 31.61
N GLY A 658 0.81 -22.79 32.37
CA GLY A 658 2.05 -22.05 32.11
C GLY A 658 2.11 -20.63 32.69
N ILE A 659 1.15 -20.20 33.51
CA ILE A 659 1.14 -18.84 34.09
C ILE A 659 1.90 -18.84 35.42
N HIS A 660 2.93 -18.00 35.51
CA HIS A 660 3.77 -17.85 36.68
C HIS A 660 3.22 -16.79 37.63
N PHE A 661 3.40 -17.01 38.92
CA PHE A 661 2.99 -16.07 39.96
C PHE A 661 4.20 -15.45 40.64
N THR A 662 4.17 -14.13 40.75
CA THR A 662 5.14 -13.34 41.51
C THR A 662 5.07 -13.67 43.01
N GLN A 663 6.09 -13.24 43.77
CA GLN A 663 6.14 -13.44 45.23
C GLN A 663 4.95 -12.83 45.98
N THR A 664 4.29 -11.83 45.40
CA THR A 664 3.09 -11.17 45.95
C THR A 664 1.79 -11.90 45.59
N GLY A 665 1.87 -13.01 44.86
CA GLY A 665 0.74 -13.84 44.45
C GLY A 665 -0.04 -13.36 43.24
N ALA A 666 0.44 -12.33 42.53
CA ALA A 666 -0.11 -11.88 41.24
C ALA A 666 0.54 -12.63 40.07
N ALA A 667 -0.22 -12.89 39.00
CA ALA A 667 0.29 -13.43 37.75
C ALA A 667 1.32 -12.48 37.12
N ASP A 668 2.33 -13.04 36.46
CA ASP A 668 3.43 -12.27 35.87
C ASP A 668 2.89 -11.28 34.82
N PRO A 669 3.13 -9.96 34.98
CA PRO A 669 2.72 -8.95 34.00
C PRO A 669 3.28 -9.18 32.59
N ALA A 670 4.43 -9.86 32.43
CA ALA A 670 5.01 -10.17 31.12
C ALA A 670 4.16 -11.18 30.32
N GLN A 671 3.32 -11.94 31.02
CA GLN A 671 2.37 -12.90 30.44
C GLN A 671 1.00 -12.28 30.13
N ARG A 672 0.79 -10.98 30.41
CA ARG A 672 -0.47 -10.27 30.13
C ARG A 672 -0.55 -9.85 28.66
N LEU A 673 -1.68 -10.11 28.01
CA LEU A 673 -2.07 -9.53 26.73
C LEU A 673 -2.98 -8.31 26.96
N THR A 674 -2.57 -7.16 26.44
CA THR A 674 -3.32 -5.89 26.48
C THR A 674 -4.40 -5.84 25.41
N SER A 675 -5.34 -4.89 25.51
CA SER A 675 -6.38 -4.72 24.48
C SER A 675 -5.85 -4.59 23.03
N THR A 676 -4.65 -4.05 22.86
CA THR A 676 -3.96 -3.98 21.56
C THR A 676 -3.45 -5.35 21.10
N ASP A 677 -2.87 -6.14 22.01
CA ASP A 677 -2.40 -7.50 21.71
C ASP A 677 -3.55 -8.42 21.33
N LEU A 678 -4.71 -8.27 21.99
CA LEU A 678 -5.93 -9.02 21.67
C LEU A 678 -6.47 -8.67 20.27
N ALA A 679 -6.30 -7.43 19.83
CA ALA A 679 -6.70 -7.00 18.48
C ALA A 679 -5.83 -7.62 17.39
N LEU A 680 -4.54 -7.80 17.67
CA LEU A 680 -3.58 -8.44 16.76
C LEU A 680 -3.77 -9.96 16.70
N LEU A 681 -4.20 -10.58 17.82
CA LEU A 681 -4.43 -12.02 17.93
C LEU A 681 -5.48 -12.56 16.94
N LEU A 682 -6.44 -11.73 16.54
CA LEU A 682 -7.52 -12.07 15.60
C LEU A 682 -7.40 -11.37 14.24
N ALA A 683 -6.30 -10.64 14.00
CA ALA A 683 -6.05 -9.99 12.72
C ALA A 683 -5.60 -11.00 11.65
N ASP A 684 -6.23 -10.94 10.48
CA ASP A 684 -5.86 -11.73 9.30
C ASP A 684 -4.43 -11.31 8.84
N PRO A 685 -3.46 -12.23 8.69
CA PRO A 685 -2.07 -11.89 8.34
C PRO A 685 -1.90 -11.09 7.03
N ASP A 686 -2.93 -11.02 6.19
CA ASP A 686 -2.90 -10.29 4.92
C ASP A 686 -3.28 -8.79 5.02
N HIS A 687 -3.64 -8.27 6.20
CA HIS A 687 -4.24 -6.93 6.31
C HIS A 687 -3.30 -5.75 6.66
N GLU A 688 -1.99 -5.94 6.81
CA GLU A 688 -1.04 -4.86 7.20
C GLU A 688 0.15 -4.59 6.26
N GLN A 689 0.05 -4.89 4.96
CA GLN A 689 1.10 -4.51 3.99
C GLN A 689 1.07 -3.03 3.53
N SER A 690 0.55 -2.09 4.33
CA SER A 690 0.40 -0.68 3.90
C SER A 690 1.18 0.37 4.71
N SER A 691 2.18 -0.02 5.52
CA SER A 691 3.08 0.98 6.15
C SER A 691 4.59 0.73 6.01
N GLU A 692 5.03 -0.38 5.42
CA GLU A 692 6.46 -0.66 5.21
C GLU A 692 6.91 -0.24 3.81
N GLY A 693 7.19 1.05 3.62
CA GLY A 693 7.61 1.57 2.33
C GLY A 693 7.94 3.06 2.30
N ALA A 694 8.81 3.52 3.19
CA ALA A 694 9.40 4.87 3.07
C ALA A 694 10.90 4.85 3.42
N VAL A 695 11.70 4.26 2.53
CA VAL A 695 13.14 4.53 2.46
C VAL A 695 13.46 4.85 1.00
N ALA A 696 13.70 6.13 0.68
CA ALA A 696 14.58 6.52 -0.42
C ALA A 696 14.96 8.01 -0.39
N ALA A 697 16.26 8.20 -0.62
CA ALA A 697 16.93 9.29 -1.35
C ALA A 697 17.07 10.67 -0.70
N GLY A 698 18.33 11.05 -0.51
CA GLY A 698 18.76 12.39 -0.13
C GLY A 698 18.54 13.44 -1.22
N ARG A 699 18.55 14.70 -0.78
CA ARG A 699 18.84 15.87 -1.58
C ARG A 699 19.69 16.82 -0.75
N ASP A 700 20.81 17.22 -1.36
CA ASP A 700 21.65 18.33 -0.92
C ASP A 700 20.84 19.62 -0.77
N GLY A 701 21.07 20.31 0.34
CA GLY A 701 20.56 21.64 0.65
C GLY A 701 21.11 22.06 2.00
N ALA A 702 22.20 22.83 1.99
CA ALA A 702 22.85 23.31 3.20
C ALA A 702 21.97 24.32 3.95
N GLU A 703 21.64 24.04 5.21
CA GLU A 703 21.38 24.95 6.35
C GLU A 703 21.01 24.11 7.62
N PRO A 704 21.01 24.70 8.83
CA PRO A 704 21.95 24.42 9.93
C PRO A 704 21.84 23.00 10.56
N GLU A 705 22.95 22.50 11.14
CA GLU A 705 23.14 21.12 11.66
C GLU A 705 21.92 20.54 12.43
N GLU A 706 21.06 19.80 11.71
CA GLU A 706 19.96 19.02 12.28
C GLU A 706 20.51 17.81 13.04
N GLU A 707 20.01 17.58 14.27
CA GLU A 707 20.26 16.36 15.06
C GLU A 707 20.04 15.11 14.19
N THR A 708 21.10 14.31 14.01
CA THR A 708 21.03 13.08 13.21
C THR A 708 20.07 12.09 13.86
N ARG A 709 19.48 11.19 13.05
CA ARG A 709 18.52 10.18 13.56
C ARG A 709 19.14 9.26 14.63
N ALA A 710 20.45 9.00 14.52
CA ALA A 710 21.20 8.24 15.51
C ALA A 710 21.35 9.01 16.83
N GLU A 711 21.71 10.30 16.78
CA GLU A 711 21.80 11.16 17.97
C GLU A 711 20.46 11.24 18.69
N ARG A 712 19.36 11.39 17.95
CA ARG A 712 18.01 11.38 18.50
C ARG A 712 17.67 10.08 19.23
N PHE A 713 17.98 8.94 18.63
CA PHE A 713 17.74 7.64 19.25
C PHE A 713 18.47 7.52 20.59
N PHE A 714 19.75 7.87 20.63
CA PHE A 714 20.53 7.80 21.86
C PHE A 714 20.14 8.85 22.89
N ARG A 715 19.69 10.04 22.48
CA ARG A 715 19.13 11.03 23.41
C ARG A 715 17.84 10.53 24.07
N GLN A 716 16.94 9.92 23.30
CA GLN A 716 15.70 9.34 23.86
C GLN A 716 16.02 8.16 24.78
N LEU A 717 16.95 7.28 24.38
CA LEU A 717 17.36 6.15 25.22
C LEU A 717 17.97 6.63 26.53
N ALA A 718 18.84 7.64 26.48
CA ALA A 718 19.46 8.22 27.68
C ALA A 718 18.48 8.98 28.59
N ALA A 719 17.27 9.31 28.10
CA ALA A 719 16.24 9.93 28.93
C ALA A 719 15.55 8.91 29.85
N ASP A 720 15.48 7.64 29.42
CA ASP A 720 14.69 6.59 30.07
C ASP A 720 15.53 5.41 30.62
N ASP A 721 16.83 5.36 30.32
CA ASP A 721 17.75 4.30 30.76
C ASP A 721 19.06 4.83 31.36
N THR A 722 19.79 3.95 32.04
CA THR A 722 21.08 4.23 32.67
C THR A 722 22.20 4.46 31.64
N PRO A 723 23.26 5.21 31.99
CA PRO A 723 24.46 5.31 31.15
C PRO A 723 25.07 3.96 30.79
N GLU A 724 24.98 2.98 31.69
CA GLU A 724 25.43 1.61 31.51
C GLU A 724 24.61 0.89 30.42
N THR A 725 23.28 1.03 30.43
CA THR A 725 22.39 0.50 29.39
C THR A 725 22.65 1.18 28.05
N VAL A 726 22.80 2.51 28.02
CA VAL A 726 23.15 3.25 26.79
C VAL A 726 24.49 2.77 26.23
N GLY A 727 25.49 2.58 27.10
CA GLY A 727 26.80 2.02 26.73
C GLY A 727 26.70 0.60 26.17
N ALA A 728 25.90 -0.26 26.80
CA ALA A 728 25.64 -1.63 26.35
C ALA A 728 25.01 -1.66 24.94
N VAL A 729 24.03 -0.78 24.68
CA VAL A 729 23.39 -0.67 23.36
C VAL A 729 24.38 -0.17 22.30
N ARG A 730 25.24 0.81 22.61
CA ARG A 730 26.30 1.25 21.69
C ARG A 730 27.24 0.11 21.32
N THR A 731 27.67 -0.68 22.31
CA THR A 731 28.53 -1.85 22.10
C THR A 731 27.85 -2.90 21.22
N LEU A 732 26.56 -3.18 21.45
CA LEU A 732 25.79 -4.12 20.62
C LEU A 732 25.70 -3.66 19.16
N LEU A 733 25.38 -2.38 18.93
CA LEU A 733 25.25 -1.84 17.57
C LEU A 733 26.59 -1.83 16.82
N ALA A 734 27.68 -1.46 17.48
CA ALA A 734 29.02 -1.55 16.88
C ALA A 734 29.39 -2.99 16.53
N ARG A 735 29.07 -3.95 17.42
CA ARG A 735 29.30 -5.37 17.17
C ARG A 735 28.47 -5.90 15.99
N TRP A 736 27.24 -5.40 15.82
CA TRP A 736 26.40 -5.74 14.67
C TRP A 736 26.99 -5.24 13.34
N GLU A 737 27.55 -4.03 13.33
CA GLU A 737 28.24 -3.47 12.17
C GLU A 737 29.51 -4.27 11.82
N GLU A 738 30.29 -4.71 12.81
CA GLU A 738 31.44 -5.61 12.61
C GLU A 738 31.05 -6.95 11.96
N LEU A 739 29.83 -7.44 12.22
CA LEU A 739 29.31 -8.68 11.63
C LEU A 739 28.87 -8.50 10.17
N GLY A 740 28.95 -7.29 9.61
CA GLY A 740 28.52 -6.95 8.25
C GLY A 740 27.07 -6.44 8.16
N GLY A 741 26.43 -6.16 9.30
CA GLY A 741 25.15 -5.47 9.37
C GLY A 741 25.30 -3.95 9.29
N TRP A 742 24.18 -3.25 9.23
CA TRP A 742 24.11 -1.80 9.39
C TRP A 742 22.89 -1.42 10.24
N VAL A 743 22.89 -0.23 10.84
CA VAL A 743 21.77 0.23 11.67
C VAL A 743 20.90 1.22 10.91
N GLY A 744 19.63 0.87 10.73
CA GLY A 744 18.63 1.80 10.22
C GLY A 744 17.98 2.57 11.37
N TYR A 745 17.95 3.90 11.32
CA TYR A 745 17.27 4.71 12.34
C TYR A 745 15.94 5.25 11.82
N GLY A 746 14.88 5.09 12.63
CA GLY A 746 13.54 5.57 12.35
C GLY A 746 13.47 7.09 12.21
N ALA A 747 12.51 7.57 11.41
CA ALA A 747 12.26 9.01 11.22
C ALA A 747 11.33 9.62 12.29
N GLY A 748 10.85 8.81 13.24
CA GLY A 748 9.94 9.23 14.31
C GLY A 748 10.52 10.38 15.15
N GLN A 749 9.68 11.38 15.42
CA GLN A 749 10.06 12.55 16.25
C GLN A 749 9.71 12.32 17.74
N VAL A 750 8.64 11.56 18.03
CA VAL A 750 8.14 11.30 19.39
C VAL A 750 8.71 9.99 19.95
N THR A 751 8.63 8.90 19.20
CA THR A 751 9.30 7.62 19.49
C THR A 751 10.06 7.19 18.24
N THR A 752 11.39 7.08 18.34
CA THR A 752 12.23 6.56 17.26
C THR A 752 12.60 5.08 17.50
N SER A 753 13.33 4.48 16.58
CA SER A 753 13.76 3.07 16.65
C SER A 753 15.08 2.85 15.93
N ALA A 754 15.78 1.77 16.28
CA ALA A 754 17.00 1.31 15.62
C ALA A 754 16.81 -0.12 15.12
N PHE A 755 16.91 -0.30 13.80
CA PHE A 755 16.75 -1.57 13.10
C PHE A 755 18.12 -2.19 12.85
N LEU A 756 18.33 -3.43 13.30
CA LEU A 756 19.58 -4.18 13.05
C LEU A 756 19.51 -4.84 11.67
N MET A 757 19.84 -4.08 10.62
CA MET A 757 19.67 -4.49 9.23
C MET A 757 20.82 -5.34 8.72
N LEU A 758 20.51 -6.31 7.87
CA LEU A 758 21.45 -7.15 7.13
C LEU A 758 21.02 -7.24 5.65
N GLY A 759 21.95 -7.09 4.70
CA GLY A 759 21.67 -7.03 3.26
C GLY A 759 21.72 -5.60 2.68
N ALA A 760 21.50 -5.47 1.36
CA ALA A 760 21.74 -4.22 0.65
C ALA A 760 20.77 -3.10 1.07
N ALA A 761 21.32 -1.98 1.52
CA ALA A 761 20.53 -0.80 1.89
C ALA A 761 19.77 -0.23 0.67
N GLY A 762 18.47 0.03 0.82
CA GLY A 762 17.68 0.81 -0.14
C GLY A 762 17.01 0.05 -1.29
N LEU A 763 16.95 -1.29 -1.27
CA LEU A 763 16.16 -2.09 -2.22
C LEU A 763 15.01 -2.81 -1.50
N PRO A 764 13.74 -2.65 -1.92
CA PRO A 764 12.61 -3.40 -1.36
C PRO A 764 12.83 -4.91 -1.48
N GLY A 765 12.79 -5.63 -0.35
CA GLY A 765 12.95 -7.09 -0.31
C GLY A 765 14.39 -7.60 -0.26
N ALA A 766 15.41 -6.74 -0.21
CA ALA A 766 16.83 -7.15 -0.19
C ALA A 766 17.50 -7.11 1.20
N GLY A 767 16.78 -6.71 2.25
CA GLY A 767 17.28 -6.61 3.61
C GLY A 767 16.38 -7.31 4.65
N ILE A 768 16.99 -7.81 5.72
CA ILE A 768 16.33 -8.49 6.83
C ILE A 768 16.85 -7.92 8.17
N TRP A 769 16.07 -8.02 9.25
CA TRP A 769 16.53 -7.70 10.59
C TRP A 769 15.90 -8.66 11.61
N PRO A 770 16.67 -9.13 12.62
CA PRO A 770 16.13 -9.98 13.69
C PRO A 770 15.48 -9.17 14.82
N LEU A 771 15.94 -7.92 15.01
CA LEU A 771 15.61 -7.09 16.16
C LEU A 771 15.35 -5.64 15.76
N VAL A 772 14.43 -5.00 16.50
CA VAL A 772 14.22 -3.55 16.50
C VAL A 772 14.36 -3.05 17.94
N LEU A 773 15.23 -2.06 18.14
CA LEU A 773 15.41 -1.45 19.46
C LEU A 773 14.56 -0.18 19.55
N TYR A 774 13.91 0.01 20.69
CA TYR A 774 13.15 1.20 21.03
C TYR A 774 13.76 1.85 22.28
N PRO A 775 13.92 3.19 22.29
CA PRO A 775 14.51 3.91 23.41
C PRO A 775 13.64 3.94 24.67
N GLY A 776 12.40 3.46 24.59
CA GLY A 776 11.41 3.61 25.65
C GLY A 776 10.68 4.95 25.53
N GLY A 777 9.39 4.95 25.86
CA GLY A 777 8.56 6.15 25.95
C GLY A 777 8.08 6.34 27.38
N GLY A 778 9.02 6.48 28.32
CA GLY A 778 8.78 6.61 29.77
C GLY A 778 8.74 5.28 30.54
N ARG A 779 9.23 4.18 29.96
CA ARG A 779 9.25 2.86 30.63
C ARG A 779 10.60 2.15 30.59
N GLY A 780 11.67 2.79 30.12
CA GLY A 780 12.94 2.15 29.77
C GLY A 780 12.87 1.41 28.43
N GLY A 781 13.99 1.30 27.75
CA GLY A 781 14.11 0.78 26.39
C GLY A 781 13.82 -0.71 26.26
N SER A 782 13.43 -1.12 25.06
CA SER A 782 13.12 -2.52 24.73
C SER A 782 13.73 -2.95 23.40
N ALA A 783 14.05 -4.24 23.31
CA ALA A 783 14.40 -4.93 22.07
C ALA A 783 13.20 -5.80 21.66
N GLU A 784 12.60 -5.50 20.52
CA GLU A 784 11.55 -6.29 19.88
C GLU A 784 12.18 -7.34 18.95
N VAL A 785 11.75 -8.59 19.09
CA VAL A 785 12.07 -9.69 18.18
C VAL A 785 10.97 -9.82 17.15
N VAL A 786 11.29 -9.63 15.88
CA VAL A 786 10.28 -9.46 14.83
C VAL A 786 9.86 -10.79 14.18
N PHE A 787 9.45 -11.79 14.97
CA PHE A 787 9.13 -13.12 14.43
C PHE A 787 8.04 -13.10 13.34
N GLN A 788 7.02 -12.27 13.51
CA GLN A 788 5.99 -12.05 12.48
C GLN A 788 6.59 -11.58 11.14
N TYR A 789 7.56 -10.66 11.17
CA TYR A 789 8.26 -10.17 9.98
C TYR A 789 9.11 -11.27 9.32
N LEU A 790 9.76 -12.09 10.15
CA LEU A 790 10.59 -13.21 9.71
C LEU A 790 9.76 -14.35 9.11
N ALA A 791 8.51 -14.53 9.54
CA ALA A 791 7.66 -15.65 9.12
C ALA A 791 7.36 -15.71 7.62
N THR A 792 7.59 -14.62 6.90
CA THR A 792 7.36 -14.48 5.46
C THR A 792 8.65 -14.34 4.64
N ARG A 793 9.83 -14.58 5.25
CA ARG A 793 11.15 -14.31 4.64
C ARG A 793 12.11 -15.48 4.82
N GLU A 794 12.52 -16.09 3.70
CA GLU A 794 13.51 -17.17 3.65
C GLU A 794 14.84 -16.75 4.31
N PRO A 795 15.52 -17.61 5.08
CA PRO A 795 15.15 -18.99 5.42
C PRO A 795 14.18 -19.09 6.62
N PHE A 796 13.83 -17.96 7.25
CA PHE A 796 13.05 -17.92 8.49
C PHE A 796 11.54 -18.09 8.29
N THR A 797 11.09 -18.40 7.07
CA THR A 797 9.79 -19.04 6.81
C THR A 797 9.69 -20.38 7.54
N ASP A 798 10.82 -21.07 7.75
CA ASP A 798 10.92 -22.27 8.59
C ASP A 798 10.69 -21.91 10.08
N CYS A 799 9.61 -22.45 10.64
CA CYS A 799 9.26 -22.27 12.04
C CYS A 799 10.31 -22.83 13.00
N LEU A 800 11.09 -23.84 12.59
CA LEU A 800 12.15 -24.41 13.43
C LEU A 800 13.32 -23.43 13.58
N LEU A 801 13.64 -22.65 12.55
CA LEU A 801 14.63 -21.58 12.66
C LEU A 801 14.11 -20.44 13.53
N ARG A 802 12.82 -20.10 13.46
CA ARG A 802 12.22 -19.12 14.39
C ARG A 802 12.23 -19.62 15.83
N ALA A 803 11.95 -20.90 16.07
CA ALA A 803 12.03 -21.53 17.39
C ALA A 803 13.47 -21.58 17.92
N GLU A 804 14.47 -21.85 17.06
CA GLU A 804 15.89 -21.78 17.44
C GLU A 804 16.29 -20.35 17.81
N LEU A 805 15.84 -19.35 17.05
CA LEU A 805 16.06 -17.93 17.37
C LEU A 805 15.43 -17.57 18.72
N LEU A 806 14.21 -18.01 18.99
CA LEU A 806 13.55 -17.82 20.29
C LEU A 806 14.34 -18.48 21.42
N GLY A 807 14.77 -19.73 21.25
CA GLY A 807 15.56 -20.44 22.25
C GLY A 807 16.88 -19.75 22.57
N ARG A 808 17.54 -19.17 21.56
CA ARG A 808 18.76 -18.37 21.73
C ARG A 808 18.49 -17.06 22.47
N VAL A 809 17.39 -16.37 22.16
CA VAL A 809 16.97 -15.14 22.86
C VAL A 809 16.58 -15.42 24.32
N ASN A 810 15.88 -16.52 24.60
CA ASN A 810 15.57 -16.97 25.97
C ASN A 810 16.80 -17.51 26.72
N GLY A 811 17.92 -17.71 26.03
CA GLY A 811 19.20 -18.04 26.66
C GLY A 811 19.84 -16.85 27.39
N LEU A 812 19.35 -15.62 27.17
CA LEU A 812 19.78 -14.44 27.91
C LEU A 812 19.20 -14.46 29.33
N ASP A 813 20.04 -14.24 30.33
CA ASP A 813 19.65 -14.23 31.73
C ASP A 813 18.67 -13.08 32.03
N GLY A 814 17.41 -13.44 32.32
CA GLY A 814 16.30 -12.53 32.57
C GLY A 814 15.35 -12.32 31.38
N VAL A 815 15.54 -13.05 30.27
CA VAL A 815 14.60 -13.07 29.14
C VAL A 815 13.77 -14.36 29.19
N ASP A 816 12.46 -14.21 29.22
CA ASP A 816 11.51 -15.33 29.22
C ASP A 816 10.33 -15.02 28.28
N ILE A 817 10.53 -15.30 26.99
CA ILE A 817 9.53 -15.10 25.94
C ILE A 817 8.81 -16.45 25.70
N PRO A 818 7.48 -16.54 25.90
CA PRO A 818 6.75 -17.77 25.65
C PRO A 818 6.81 -18.23 24.18
N GLU A 819 6.88 -19.54 23.96
CA GLU A 819 6.88 -20.15 22.62
C GLU A 819 5.65 -19.77 21.78
N GLY A 820 4.51 -19.51 22.42
CA GLY A 820 3.29 -19.02 21.78
C GLY A 820 3.39 -17.61 21.16
N LYS A 821 4.53 -16.91 21.30
CA LYS A 821 4.79 -15.60 20.67
C LYS A 821 5.60 -15.70 19.36
N LEU A 822 5.83 -16.91 18.83
CA LEU A 822 6.58 -17.17 17.59
C LEU A 822 5.99 -16.57 16.31
N ASP A 823 4.74 -16.11 16.33
CA ASP A 823 4.11 -15.41 15.20
C ASP A 823 3.74 -13.95 15.55
N LEU A 824 4.25 -13.44 16.68
CA LEU A 824 4.01 -12.08 17.18
C LEU A 824 5.32 -11.26 17.17
N ARG A 825 5.30 -10.13 17.88
CA ARG A 825 6.45 -9.23 18.07
C ARG A 825 6.81 -9.11 19.57
N PRO A 826 7.27 -10.17 20.23
CA PRO A 826 7.65 -10.11 21.64
C PRO A 826 8.84 -9.17 21.84
N ASN A 827 9.01 -8.65 23.06
CA ASN A 827 10.13 -7.80 23.41
C ASN A 827 10.72 -8.15 24.77
N PHE A 828 11.98 -7.74 24.99
CA PHE A 828 12.66 -7.80 26.27
C PHE A 828 13.34 -6.45 26.59
N ARG A 829 13.72 -6.21 27.84
CA ARG A 829 14.27 -4.93 28.30
C ARG A 829 15.73 -4.75 27.88
N LEU A 830 16.09 -3.55 27.39
CA LEU A 830 17.48 -3.22 27.04
C LEU A 830 18.40 -3.21 28.26
N ALA A 831 17.90 -2.90 29.45
CA ALA A 831 18.66 -2.96 30.69
C ALA A 831 19.25 -4.36 30.99
N LEU A 832 18.68 -5.44 30.44
CA LEU A 832 19.25 -6.78 30.58
C LEU A 832 20.61 -6.91 29.86
N LEU A 833 20.89 -6.02 28.91
CA LEU A 833 22.17 -5.97 28.22
C LEU A 833 23.27 -5.34 29.06
N GLU A 834 23.02 -4.85 30.28
CA GLU A 834 24.08 -4.38 31.19
C GLU A 834 25.01 -5.53 31.62
N LYS A 835 24.51 -6.77 31.63
CA LYS A 835 25.28 -7.97 31.92
C LYS A 835 26.14 -8.38 30.72
N ASP A 836 27.46 -8.52 30.92
CA ASP A 836 28.39 -8.98 29.87
C ASP A 836 27.93 -10.29 29.21
N GLY A 837 27.54 -11.28 30.02
CA GLY A 837 27.08 -12.57 29.52
C GLY A 837 25.86 -12.49 28.59
N ASN A 838 24.95 -11.54 28.82
CA ASN A 838 23.80 -11.32 27.93
C ASN A 838 24.21 -10.65 26.62
N ARG A 839 25.18 -9.73 26.65
CA ARG A 839 25.72 -9.11 25.44
C ARG A 839 26.43 -10.13 24.56
N ASP A 840 27.26 -10.98 25.17
CA ASP A 840 27.99 -12.03 24.46
C ASP A 840 27.02 -13.04 23.84
N ALA A 841 26.04 -13.53 24.61
CA ALA A 841 25.01 -14.44 24.13
C ALA A 841 24.17 -13.83 22.99
N LEU A 842 23.82 -12.55 23.08
CA LEU A 842 23.08 -11.86 22.01
C LEU A 842 23.94 -11.68 20.76
N ALA A 843 25.23 -11.37 20.91
CA ALA A 843 26.16 -11.28 19.78
C ALA A 843 26.33 -12.63 19.06
N GLU A 844 26.40 -13.73 19.80
CA GLU A 844 26.39 -15.09 19.23
C GLU A 844 25.06 -15.38 18.49
N THR A 845 23.93 -14.95 19.07
CA THR A 845 22.61 -15.08 18.44
C THR A 845 22.52 -14.32 17.12
N LEU A 846 23.02 -13.09 17.08
CA LEU A 846 23.08 -12.26 15.87
C LEU A 846 24.04 -12.85 14.82
N THR A 847 25.16 -13.42 15.25
CA THR A 847 26.10 -14.13 14.37
C THR A 847 25.43 -15.34 13.71
N TRP A 848 24.73 -16.16 14.50
CA TRP A 848 23.95 -17.29 13.99
C TRP A 848 22.89 -16.83 12.99
N PHE A 849 22.14 -15.77 13.30
CA PHE A 849 21.10 -15.23 12.43
C PHE A 849 21.66 -14.81 11.07
N ARG A 850 22.79 -14.10 11.08
CA ARG A 850 23.52 -13.71 9.87
C ARG A 850 23.96 -14.93 9.06
N ASP A 851 24.55 -15.93 9.70
CA ASP A 851 25.08 -17.11 9.02
C ASP A 851 23.97 -17.91 8.34
N ARG A 852 22.80 -18.03 8.99
CA ARG A 852 21.60 -18.61 8.37
C ARG A 852 21.13 -17.80 7.16
N TRP A 853 21.10 -16.48 7.28
CA TRP A 853 20.71 -15.61 6.17
C TRP A 853 21.68 -15.73 4.98
N ILE A 854 23.00 -15.65 5.19
CA ILE A 854 24.00 -15.73 4.11
C ILE A 854 24.01 -17.13 3.47
N GLY A 855 23.81 -18.20 4.26
CA GLY A 855 23.83 -19.58 3.76
C GLY A 855 22.65 -19.99 2.88
N ARG A 856 21.62 -19.14 2.71
CA ARG A 856 20.37 -19.49 1.99
C ARG A 856 20.54 -19.77 0.49
N ASP A 857 21.59 -19.22 -0.14
CA ASP A 857 21.84 -19.35 -1.58
C ASP A 857 22.74 -20.56 -1.93
N VAL A 858 23.11 -21.39 -0.95
CA VAL A 858 24.06 -22.51 -1.08
C VAL A 858 23.37 -23.89 -1.08
N SER A 859 22.03 -23.94 -1.07
CA SER A 859 21.24 -25.18 -1.02
C SER A 859 20.42 -25.44 -2.27
#